data_AF-A0A7C4XTW0-F1
#
_entry.id   AF-A0A7C4XTW0-F1
#
_cell.length_a   1.000
_cell.length_b   1.000
_cell.length_c   1.000
_cell.angle_alpha   90.00
_cell.angle_beta   90.00
_cell.angle_gamma   90.00
#
_symmetry.space_group_name_H-M   'P 1'
#
loop_
_entity.id
_entity.type
_entity.pdbx_description
1 polymer ?
#
loop_
_entity_poly.entity_id
_entity_poly.type
_entity_poly.pdbx_seq_one_letter_code
_entity_poly.pdbx_strand_id
1 'polypeptide(L)'
;MPVKNSLTDGAVALLTSDLDVGTFLSSNLLWLSLALIAATIVLFKGRQIVSAFERALASNWQLVLLATTGIVLSLASGYTTFDGMRNFTQAPLLSVMISFGIQGVMLIVAWLIGESFATQMNHRPVNGGGFGPRDALIGMLLALTLVGITFYWALQQFDAVTITGAATVEADWHRFADVAFYYALALIVIALMAFNFSRGGDLARPYVQSARIIAKNLVLWVMFLATMAASVFFSFDSHFNAIFPAEQRVRAAEIRTTGQVGAVIADIGALTLKRQIEEAESLFASEGWRAYDGQLARLAEAAQGSQGEIERYFVRQMEERRRAINEQQERIATAQSGQKGLANRKISLTEELSRLKAERPGLAAEYADRKSELDAKAREVDAKRVEAMAEDRGVEGTMKQGKGPVYRERMAELAILQDQYKIGEERTNNARKRLTAVETRIAQIERELSAIDGDLAKFKGEEETALHRIKAVEAAVADEAGQRLDPARVLTAFERARAEFRQQPNTERLATLQQQCTNLLNAVSSNPVTKERVRAIDCDPKQAAEAAARVFALNAGLVAFQAKCAGGDKLARYTSTDALLGFGRQCLQDSGLVSKDAADMGARLAAIDMNRDDKAHRFVVTWNAFLDGNRLAYLALMLAIGVDALVFLSGLFGAQALRSPLSDVPSPKARSAEQLEAIVKNALGEERLENAELMLSAMQPIGIEGDNRSLVDLSGCDYETARRIRKVLVAGASIGAVERDPSDAGAERYFVRSELFEYLSVVANSARETDRDYTNRRRLIQIVGVALEPDPCRNAETVLDYVEPINQRHGFMAKVELDAVPTDHRRLVQTVLNAAMTLDAVQRHDRGGVPKAGPLGRLLAHREPLETTYLVRSDLFKVLLLYRAGSPALIAERAAAKHSGGPLRKEAPAAIADARGPKRLFASGRLGNGSSPPLSNGHSGGGDLEEHFLSRIMERLGLPLHAYDRLRTEDVATRAVAAAHLLKRQARTHMRLHERLSAIESDLRRELSRAHTLLANEYEGQGTALECLAEVVAAINERIPALMLLPESGVLADLIERLDEASGEVGGLRPGEDMLRDRLRRLADDLRSMNTSEGSVWSRIEDSIARLSDADRSDTITGTLNGKPSMH
;
A
#
# COMPACT_ATOMS: atom_id res chain seq x y z
N MET A 1 -2.92 19.63 30.28
CA MET A 1 -3.42 19.38 31.66
C MET A 1 -4.63 20.28 31.91
N PRO A 2 -5.63 19.89 32.74
CA PRO A 2 -5.60 18.78 33.69
C PRO A 2 -6.50 17.59 33.32
N VAL A 3 -6.08 16.46 33.83
CA VAL A 3 -6.74 15.15 33.89
C VAL A 3 -7.71 15.15 35.07
N LYS A 4 -8.91 14.58 34.91
CA LYS A 4 -9.69 13.99 36.01
C LYS A 4 -10.50 12.79 35.52
N ASN A 5 -10.33 11.69 36.23
CA ASN A 5 -10.97 10.39 36.10
C ASN A 5 -12.49 10.44 36.26
N SER A 6 -13.23 9.64 35.48
CA SER A 6 -14.46 9.00 35.93
C SER A 6 -14.71 7.69 35.16
N LEU A 7 -14.00 6.64 35.62
CA LEU A 7 -14.41 5.24 35.54
C LEU A 7 -15.76 5.08 36.25
N THR A 8 -16.90 5.44 35.64
CA THR A 8 -18.23 5.10 36.21
C THR A 8 -19.40 5.06 35.22
N ASP A 9 -19.25 5.38 33.93
CA ASP A 9 -20.42 5.44 33.02
C ASP A 9 -20.50 4.29 31.99
N GLY A 10 -19.56 3.35 32.01
CA GLY A 10 -19.61 2.14 31.17
C GLY A 10 -20.38 0.95 31.76
N ALA A 11 -20.89 1.07 32.99
CA ALA A 11 -21.42 -0.07 33.74
C ALA A 11 -22.96 -0.20 33.73
N VAL A 12 -23.70 0.70 33.08
CA VAL A 12 -25.18 0.70 33.14
C VAL A 12 -25.85 0.35 31.79
N ALA A 13 -25.10 0.22 30.70
CA ALA A 13 -25.64 -0.19 29.38
C ALA A 13 -25.53 -1.72 29.10
N LEU A 14 -25.19 -2.53 30.11
CA LEU A 14 -25.01 -3.98 30.00
C LEU A 14 -26.11 -4.79 30.73
N LEU A 15 -27.21 -4.14 31.13
CA LEU A 15 -28.29 -4.76 31.93
C LEU A 15 -29.66 -4.84 31.23
N THR A 16 -29.73 -4.67 29.90
CA THR A 16 -30.97 -4.91 29.15
C THR A 16 -30.69 -5.59 27.80
N SER A 17 -30.42 -6.89 27.84
CA SER A 17 -30.67 -7.79 26.71
C SER A 17 -30.84 -9.21 27.25
N ASP A 18 -31.99 -9.80 26.96
CA ASP A 18 -32.49 -11.07 27.47
C ASP A 18 -31.44 -12.19 27.47
N LEU A 19 -31.08 -12.62 28.68
CA LEU A 19 -30.32 -13.84 28.93
C LEU A 19 -31.26 -15.03 28.78
N ASP A 20 -31.32 -15.59 27.58
CA ASP A 20 -32.07 -16.80 27.28
C ASP A 20 -31.27 -18.04 27.77
N VAL A 21 -31.32 -18.27 29.09
CA VAL A 21 -30.58 -19.32 29.83
C VAL A 21 -30.85 -20.74 29.29
N GLY A 22 -31.94 -20.95 28.53
CA GLY A 22 -32.30 -22.23 27.93
C GLY A 22 -31.42 -22.70 26.76
N THR A 23 -30.82 -21.77 26.00
CA THR A 23 -30.01 -22.11 24.81
C THR A 23 -28.54 -22.42 25.15
N PHE A 24 -28.02 -21.81 26.21
CA PHE A 24 -26.66 -22.05 26.69
C PHE A 24 -26.51 -23.41 27.40
N LEU A 25 -27.56 -23.87 28.11
CA LEU A 25 -27.58 -25.18 28.75
C LEU A 25 -27.75 -26.34 27.76
N SER A 26 -28.57 -26.17 26.72
CA SER A 26 -28.83 -27.23 25.72
C SER A 26 -27.67 -27.42 24.73
N SER A 27 -26.99 -26.35 24.32
CA SER A 27 -25.78 -26.43 23.48
C SER A 27 -24.61 -27.11 24.19
N ASN A 28 -24.37 -26.77 25.46
CA ASN A 28 -23.27 -27.36 26.24
C ASN A 28 -23.53 -28.82 26.63
N LEU A 29 -24.79 -29.22 26.87
CA LEU A 29 -25.15 -30.63 27.11
C LEU A 29 -24.97 -31.51 25.87
N LEU A 30 -25.23 -30.97 24.66
CA LEU A 30 -24.98 -31.68 23.41
C LEU A 30 -23.48 -31.91 23.18
N TRP A 31 -22.64 -30.90 23.40
CA TRP A 31 -21.18 -31.05 23.33
C TRP A 31 -20.63 -32.00 24.40
N LEU A 32 -21.17 -31.97 25.62
CA LEU A 32 -20.81 -32.93 26.67
C LEU A 32 -21.25 -34.36 26.32
N SER A 33 -22.43 -34.54 25.72
CA SER A 33 -22.90 -35.86 25.30
C SER A 33 -22.09 -36.42 24.12
N LEU A 34 -21.73 -35.59 23.13
CA LEU A 34 -20.86 -35.96 22.02
C LEU A 34 -19.43 -36.24 22.47
N ALA A 35 -18.89 -35.46 23.42
CA ALA A 35 -17.60 -35.72 24.05
C ALA A 35 -17.61 -37.01 24.88
N LEU A 36 -18.71 -37.31 25.59
CA LEU A 36 -18.86 -38.54 26.35
C LEU A 36 -18.98 -39.75 25.42
N ILE A 37 -19.73 -39.63 24.32
CA ILE A 37 -19.86 -40.69 23.30
C ILE A 37 -18.51 -40.92 22.60
N ALA A 38 -17.82 -39.87 22.18
CA ALA A 38 -16.48 -39.96 21.60
C ALA A 38 -15.47 -40.56 22.59
N ALA A 39 -15.50 -40.14 23.86
CA ALA A 39 -14.68 -40.71 24.91
C ALA A 39 -15.00 -42.20 25.14
N THR A 40 -16.27 -42.60 25.14
CA THR A 40 -16.65 -44.02 25.27
C THR A 40 -16.25 -44.87 24.06
N ILE A 41 -16.30 -44.34 22.83
CA ILE A 41 -15.82 -45.04 21.62
C ILE A 41 -14.30 -45.21 21.67
N VAL A 42 -13.57 -44.17 22.08
CA VAL A 42 -12.11 -44.20 22.27
C VAL A 42 -11.71 -45.12 23.43
N LEU A 43 -12.46 -45.17 24.53
CA LEU A 43 -12.18 -46.06 25.66
C LEU A 43 -12.48 -47.53 25.36
N PHE A 44 -13.55 -47.84 24.61
CA PHE A 44 -13.96 -49.23 24.34
C PHE A 44 -13.24 -49.89 23.16
N LYS A 45 -12.82 -49.13 22.13
CA LYS A 45 -12.09 -49.67 20.97
C LYS A 45 -10.68 -49.11 20.79
N GLY A 46 -10.26 -48.12 21.57
CA GLY A 46 -8.98 -47.44 21.43
C GLY A 46 -7.77 -48.36 21.58
N ARG A 47 -7.80 -49.38 22.45
CA ARG A 47 -6.67 -50.32 22.56
C ARG A 47 -6.47 -51.19 21.32
N GLN A 48 -7.55 -51.60 20.65
CA GLN A 48 -7.45 -52.35 19.39
C GLN A 48 -7.02 -51.44 18.24
N ILE A 49 -7.61 -50.24 18.15
CA ILE A 49 -7.28 -49.26 17.12
C ILE A 49 -5.85 -48.75 17.28
N VAL A 50 -5.42 -48.40 18.49
CA VAL A 50 -4.05 -47.97 18.81
C VAL A 50 -3.06 -49.10 18.57
N SER A 51 -3.37 -50.35 18.96
CA SER A 51 -2.45 -51.47 18.65
C SER A 51 -2.41 -51.83 17.16
N ALA A 52 -3.46 -51.53 16.39
CA ALA A 52 -3.47 -51.67 14.94
C ALA A 52 -2.73 -50.50 14.26
N PHE A 53 -2.84 -49.30 14.84
CA PHE A 53 -2.15 -48.10 14.41
C PHE A 53 -0.64 -48.19 14.69
N GLU A 54 -0.24 -48.66 15.87
CA GLU A 54 1.14 -48.94 16.26
C GLU A 54 1.78 -50.03 15.38
N ARG A 55 1.02 -51.09 15.06
CA ARG A 55 1.46 -52.14 14.12
C ARG A 55 1.60 -51.61 12.68
N ALA A 56 0.72 -50.72 12.23
CA ALA A 56 0.82 -50.08 10.92
C ALA A 56 1.96 -49.04 10.83
N LEU A 57 2.23 -48.32 11.94
CA LEU A 57 3.33 -47.36 12.04
C LEU A 57 4.71 -48.05 12.05
N ALA A 58 4.80 -49.25 12.64
CA ALA A 58 6.04 -50.01 12.70
C ALA A 58 6.44 -50.65 11.35
N SER A 59 5.49 -51.02 10.50
CA SER A 59 5.78 -51.67 9.21
C SER A 59 5.95 -50.70 8.04
N ASN A 60 5.34 -49.51 8.07
CA ASN A 60 5.45 -48.50 6.99
C ASN A 60 5.06 -47.08 7.46
N TRP A 61 5.92 -46.45 8.27
CA TRP A 61 5.65 -45.16 8.92
C TRP A 61 5.36 -43.99 7.96
N GLN A 62 5.98 -43.97 6.77
CA GLN A 62 5.79 -42.90 5.78
C GLN A 62 4.35 -42.85 5.26
N LEU A 63 3.72 -44.02 5.16
CA LEU A 63 2.39 -44.20 4.59
C LEU A 63 1.29 -43.82 5.58
N VAL A 64 1.49 -44.19 6.85
CA VAL A 64 0.63 -43.75 7.95
C VAL A 64 0.74 -42.23 8.11
N LEU A 65 1.94 -41.67 7.96
CA LEU A 65 2.14 -40.22 8.03
C LEU A 65 1.30 -39.52 6.96
N LEU A 66 1.44 -39.85 5.66
CA LEU A 66 0.68 -39.21 4.58
C LEU A 66 -0.85 -39.30 4.77
N ALA A 67 -1.37 -40.45 5.18
CA ALA A 67 -2.80 -40.62 5.45
C ALA A 67 -3.26 -39.78 6.66
N THR A 68 -2.45 -39.70 7.72
CA THR A 68 -2.76 -38.83 8.87
C THR A 68 -2.69 -37.35 8.53
N THR A 69 -1.72 -36.93 7.71
CA THR A 69 -1.63 -35.53 7.26
C THR A 69 -2.88 -35.13 6.50
N GLY A 70 -3.43 -36.01 5.64
CA GLY A 70 -4.67 -35.74 4.91
C GLY A 70 -5.88 -35.56 5.81
N ILE A 71 -6.00 -36.35 6.88
CA ILE A 71 -7.07 -36.20 7.88
C ILE A 71 -6.90 -34.89 8.66
N VAL A 72 -5.68 -34.55 9.09
CA VAL A 72 -5.39 -33.31 9.83
C VAL A 72 -5.65 -32.08 8.96
N LEU A 73 -5.21 -32.10 7.70
CA LEU A 73 -5.46 -31.02 6.74
C LEU A 73 -6.94 -30.88 6.40
N SER A 74 -7.67 -31.97 6.27
CA SER A 74 -9.12 -31.94 6.04
C SER A 74 -9.89 -31.39 7.26
N LEU A 75 -9.43 -31.66 8.48
CA LEU A 75 -9.98 -31.04 9.70
C LEU A 75 -9.65 -29.54 9.77
N ALA A 76 -8.42 -29.15 9.39
CA ALA A 76 -8.01 -27.75 9.35
C ALA A 76 -8.82 -26.96 8.29
N SER A 77 -8.96 -27.51 7.08
CA SER A 77 -9.82 -26.95 6.02
C SER A 77 -11.29 -26.93 6.44
N GLY A 78 -11.74 -27.97 7.15
CA GLY A 78 -13.08 -28.03 7.72
C GLY A 78 -13.36 -26.93 8.73
N TYR A 79 -12.38 -26.57 9.55
CA TYR A 79 -12.51 -25.47 10.51
C TYR A 79 -12.66 -24.11 9.80
N THR A 80 -11.84 -23.83 8.79
CA THR A 80 -11.93 -22.56 8.04
C THR A 80 -13.20 -22.48 7.20
N THR A 81 -13.62 -23.60 6.60
CA THR A 81 -14.92 -23.73 5.93
C THR A 81 -16.07 -23.49 6.90
N PHE A 82 -16.00 -24.07 8.11
CA PHE A 82 -17.01 -23.90 9.16
C PHE A 82 -17.12 -22.45 9.61
N ASP A 83 -16.00 -21.78 9.87
CA ASP A 83 -16.00 -20.41 10.35
C ASP A 83 -16.57 -19.44 9.31
N GLY A 84 -16.19 -19.60 8.03
CA GLY A 84 -16.79 -18.82 6.94
C GLY A 84 -18.29 -19.09 6.75
N MET A 85 -18.71 -20.35 6.89
CA MET A 85 -20.12 -20.71 6.78
C MET A 85 -20.95 -20.24 7.98
N ARG A 86 -20.39 -20.28 9.20
CA ARG A 86 -21.01 -19.72 10.42
C ARG A 86 -21.21 -18.21 10.28
N ASN A 87 -20.24 -17.52 9.68
CA ASN A 87 -20.36 -16.11 9.35
C ASN A 87 -21.47 -15.81 8.34
N PHE A 88 -21.89 -16.79 7.54
CA PHE A 88 -22.90 -16.66 6.49
C PHE A 88 -24.31 -17.06 6.96
N THR A 89 -24.46 -18.18 7.66
CA THR A 89 -25.77 -18.75 8.04
C THR A 89 -26.26 -18.30 9.42
N GLN A 90 -25.35 -17.76 10.25
CA GLN A 90 -25.58 -17.48 11.69
C GLN A 90 -26.03 -18.71 12.53
N ALA A 91 -26.02 -19.91 11.94
CA ALA A 91 -26.50 -21.15 12.54
C ALA A 91 -25.33 -22.13 12.73
N PRO A 92 -24.73 -22.23 13.94
CA PRO A 92 -23.49 -22.96 14.15
C PRO A 92 -23.62 -24.47 13.88
N LEU A 93 -24.74 -25.09 14.27
CA LEU A 93 -24.93 -26.53 14.09
C LEU A 93 -25.05 -26.93 12.61
N LEU A 94 -25.79 -26.13 11.83
CA LEU A 94 -25.96 -26.35 10.39
C LEU A 94 -24.60 -26.21 9.67
N SER A 95 -23.82 -25.19 10.02
CA SER A 95 -22.51 -24.95 9.43
C SER A 95 -21.54 -26.11 9.69
N VAL A 96 -21.51 -26.68 10.91
CA VAL A 96 -20.65 -27.85 11.19
C VAL A 96 -21.04 -29.05 10.33
N MET A 97 -22.33 -29.36 10.21
CA MET A 97 -22.81 -30.50 9.42
C MET A 97 -22.47 -30.36 7.93
N ILE A 98 -22.64 -29.16 7.37
CA ILE A 98 -22.34 -28.91 5.95
C ILE A 98 -20.82 -28.94 5.73
N SER A 99 -20.01 -28.30 6.58
CA SER A 99 -18.55 -28.35 6.46
C SER A 99 -17.99 -29.76 6.59
N PHE A 100 -18.52 -30.57 7.51
CA PHE A 100 -18.17 -31.98 7.60
C PHE A 100 -18.54 -32.77 6.34
N GLY A 101 -19.73 -32.50 5.77
CA GLY A 101 -20.16 -33.10 4.51
C GLY A 101 -19.25 -32.73 3.33
N ILE A 102 -18.91 -31.45 3.17
CA ILE A 102 -18.02 -30.96 2.10
C ILE A 102 -16.64 -31.60 2.21
N GLN A 103 -16.04 -31.57 3.39
CA GLN A 103 -14.69 -32.12 3.62
C GLN A 103 -14.65 -33.64 3.50
N GLY A 104 -15.66 -34.33 4.03
CA GLY A 104 -15.77 -35.78 3.94
C GLY A 104 -15.89 -36.26 2.50
N VAL A 105 -16.76 -35.63 1.69
CA VAL A 105 -16.88 -35.96 0.27
C VAL A 105 -15.58 -35.61 -0.47
N MET A 106 -14.98 -34.45 -0.22
CA MET A 106 -13.75 -34.02 -0.88
C MET A 106 -12.60 -35.01 -0.65
N LEU A 107 -12.40 -35.47 0.60
CA LEU A 107 -11.36 -36.44 0.93
C LEU A 107 -11.62 -37.82 0.30
N ILE A 108 -12.86 -38.30 0.35
CA ILE A 108 -13.25 -39.59 -0.25
C ILE A 108 -13.04 -39.56 -1.77
N VAL A 109 -13.43 -38.47 -2.43
CA VAL A 109 -13.29 -38.34 -3.88
C VAL A 109 -11.82 -38.19 -4.27
N ALA A 110 -11.01 -37.43 -3.52
CA ALA A 110 -9.57 -37.35 -3.75
C ALA A 110 -8.91 -38.74 -3.67
N TRP A 111 -9.32 -39.55 -2.70
CA TRP A 111 -8.86 -40.93 -2.56
C TRP A 111 -9.28 -41.82 -3.73
N LEU A 112 -10.56 -41.77 -4.15
CA LEU A 112 -11.08 -42.54 -5.29
C LEU A 112 -10.40 -42.15 -6.60
N ILE A 113 -10.11 -40.86 -6.79
CA ILE A 113 -9.34 -40.37 -7.92
C ILE A 113 -7.94 -41.02 -7.89
N GLY A 114 -7.27 -41.03 -6.74
CA GLY A 114 -5.97 -41.69 -6.55
C GLY A 114 -5.97 -43.18 -6.90
N GLU A 115 -6.97 -43.93 -6.45
CA GLU A 115 -7.15 -45.35 -6.78
C GLU A 115 -7.39 -45.57 -8.28
N SER A 116 -8.13 -44.67 -8.92
CA SER A 116 -8.45 -44.76 -10.34
C SER A 116 -7.24 -44.52 -11.27
N PHE A 117 -6.31 -43.63 -10.87
CA PHE A 117 -5.06 -43.44 -11.59
C PHE A 117 -4.13 -44.64 -11.45
N ALA A 118 -4.09 -45.27 -10.27
CA ALA A 118 -3.22 -46.41 -10.00
C ALA A 118 -3.68 -47.71 -10.69
N THR A 119 -5.00 -47.97 -10.75
CA THR A 119 -5.54 -49.23 -11.29
C THR A 119 -5.48 -49.33 -12.82
N GLN A 120 -5.57 -48.21 -13.54
CA GLN A 120 -5.70 -48.20 -15.01
C GLN A 120 -4.38 -48.06 -15.79
N MET A 121 -3.26 -47.77 -15.12
CA MET A 121 -1.92 -47.68 -15.76
C MET A 121 -1.35 -49.04 -16.18
N ASN A 122 -1.88 -50.16 -15.68
CA ASN A 122 -1.34 -51.51 -15.92
C ASN A 122 -2.03 -52.30 -17.05
N HIS A 123 -2.91 -51.65 -17.84
CA HIS A 123 -3.56 -52.30 -18.98
C HIS A 123 -2.71 -52.19 -20.25
N ARG A 124 -2.18 -53.33 -20.72
CA ARG A 124 -1.78 -53.45 -22.14
C ARG A 124 -3.04 -53.41 -23.01
N PRO A 125 -3.10 -52.57 -24.06
CA PRO A 125 -4.14 -52.71 -25.06
C PRO A 125 -3.96 -54.08 -25.74
N VAL A 126 -4.99 -54.92 -25.67
CA VAL A 126 -5.06 -56.13 -26.47
C VAL A 126 -5.05 -55.71 -27.94
N ASN A 127 -4.09 -56.25 -28.70
CA ASN A 127 -3.83 -56.14 -30.13
C ASN A 127 -4.76 -55.25 -30.99
N GLY A 128 -4.11 -54.36 -31.75
CA GLY A 128 -4.64 -53.33 -32.63
C GLY A 128 -5.88 -53.68 -33.46
N GLY A 129 -6.96 -52.95 -33.21
CA GLY A 129 -7.94 -52.59 -34.23
C GLY A 129 -7.58 -51.20 -34.77
N GLY A 130 -7.06 -51.11 -35.98
CA GLY A 130 -6.82 -49.82 -36.63
C GLY A 130 -8.12 -49.05 -36.84
N PHE A 131 -8.14 -47.75 -36.52
CA PHE A 131 -9.26 -46.86 -36.84
C PHE A 131 -9.51 -46.88 -38.34
N GLY A 132 -10.75 -47.14 -38.76
CA GLY A 132 -11.12 -47.14 -40.17
C GLY A 132 -11.06 -45.73 -40.77
N PRO A 133 -10.82 -45.60 -42.09
CA PRO A 133 -10.76 -44.28 -42.76
C PRO A 133 -12.07 -43.48 -42.64
N ARG A 134 -13.19 -44.13 -42.32
CA ARG A 134 -14.49 -43.49 -42.08
C ARG A 134 -14.53 -42.72 -40.75
N ASP A 135 -13.92 -43.25 -39.69
CA ASP A 135 -13.90 -42.59 -38.38
C ASP A 135 -12.96 -41.37 -38.38
N ALA A 136 -11.86 -41.45 -39.14
CA ALA A 136 -10.97 -40.32 -39.38
C ALA A 136 -11.66 -39.19 -40.17
N LEU A 137 -12.48 -39.55 -41.16
CA LEU A 137 -13.23 -38.59 -41.96
C LEU A 137 -14.32 -37.89 -41.13
N ILE A 138 -15.04 -38.63 -40.28
CA ILE A 138 -16.04 -38.08 -39.36
C ILE A 138 -15.37 -37.15 -38.33
N GLY A 139 -14.22 -37.55 -37.79
CA GLY A 139 -13.45 -36.70 -36.87
C GLY A 139 -12.96 -35.40 -37.52
N MET A 140 -12.51 -35.45 -38.78
CA MET A 140 -12.11 -34.27 -39.54
C MET A 140 -13.27 -33.32 -39.82
N LEU A 141 -14.44 -33.87 -40.17
CA LEU A 141 -15.66 -33.10 -40.41
C LEU A 141 -16.18 -32.42 -39.13
N LEU A 142 -16.15 -33.12 -38.00
CA LEU A 142 -16.49 -32.56 -36.70
C LEU A 142 -15.50 -31.47 -36.25
N ALA A 143 -14.21 -31.66 -36.50
CA ALA A 143 -13.21 -30.64 -36.17
C ALA A 143 -13.37 -29.38 -37.02
N LEU A 144 -13.59 -29.52 -38.34
CA LEU A 144 -13.80 -28.39 -39.24
C LEU A 144 -15.07 -27.60 -38.91
N THR A 145 -16.15 -28.31 -38.58
CA THR A 145 -17.41 -27.67 -38.17
C THR A 145 -17.26 -26.93 -36.84
N LEU A 146 -16.58 -27.52 -35.86
CA LEU A 146 -16.30 -26.86 -34.58
C LEU A 146 -15.48 -25.57 -34.77
N VAL A 147 -14.41 -25.64 -35.58
CA VAL A 147 -13.54 -24.49 -35.90
C VAL A 147 -14.32 -23.39 -36.62
N GLY A 148 -15.27 -23.74 -37.50
CA GLY A 148 -16.14 -22.77 -38.15
C GLY A 148 -17.10 -22.07 -37.18
N ILE A 149 -17.69 -22.84 -36.25
CA ILE A 149 -18.62 -22.31 -35.25
C ILE A 149 -17.91 -21.36 -34.28
N THR A 150 -16.72 -21.74 -33.79
CA THR A 150 -15.94 -20.89 -32.88
C THR A 150 -15.40 -19.63 -33.55
N PHE A 151 -15.06 -19.71 -34.84
CA PHE A 151 -14.68 -18.53 -35.61
C PHE A 151 -15.84 -17.55 -35.78
N TYR A 152 -17.02 -18.06 -36.11
CA TYR A 152 -18.23 -17.26 -36.23
C TYR A 152 -18.60 -16.58 -34.90
N TRP A 153 -18.53 -17.33 -33.78
CA TRP A 153 -18.77 -16.79 -32.45
C TRP A 153 -17.78 -15.68 -32.08
N ALA A 154 -16.49 -15.86 -32.39
CA ALA A 154 -15.47 -14.83 -32.16
C ALA A 154 -15.77 -13.55 -32.96
N LEU A 155 -16.21 -13.65 -34.21
CA LEU A 155 -16.57 -12.49 -35.02
C LEU A 155 -17.77 -11.71 -34.47
N GLN A 156 -18.73 -12.39 -33.84
CA GLN A 156 -19.85 -11.72 -33.17
C GLN A 156 -19.44 -11.03 -31.86
N GLN A 157 -18.59 -11.67 -31.04
CA GLN A 157 -18.20 -11.14 -29.73
C GLN A 157 -17.37 -9.85 -29.82
N PHE A 158 -16.64 -9.66 -30.93
CA PHE A 158 -15.80 -8.48 -31.17
C PHE A 158 -16.45 -7.43 -32.10
N ASP A 159 -17.78 -7.50 -32.31
CA ASP A 159 -18.55 -6.60 -33.18
C ASP A 159 -17.97 -6.48 -34.61
N ALA A 160 -17.31 -7.52 -35.12
CA ALA A 160 -16.74 -7.52 -36.47
C ALA A 160 -17.81 -7.77 -37.54
N VAL A 161 -18.89 -8.48 -37.17
CA VAL A 161 -20.06 -8.74 -38.02
C VAL A 161 -21.32 -8.64 -37.15
N THR A 162 -22.19 -7.68 -37.46
CA THR A 162 -23.51 -7.59 -36.81
C THR A 162 -24.61 -7.91 -37.81
N ILE A 163 -25.48 -8.88 -37.46
CA ILE A 163 -26.67 -9.21 -38.23
C ILE A 163 -27.84 -8.54 -37.52
N THR A 164 -28.23 -7.35 -37.98
CA THR A 164 -29.49 -6.75 -37.55
C THR A 164 -30.63 -7.51 -38.23
N GLY A 165 -31.76 -7.68 -37.53
CA GLY A 165 -32.88 -8.58 -37.92
C GLY A 165 -33.54 -8.31 -39.28
N ALA A 166 -33.02 -7.37 -40.07
CA ALA A 166 -33.43 -7.05 -41.42
C ALA A 166 -32.31 -7.30 -42.45
N ALA A 167 -31.67 -8.48 -42.43
CA ALA A 167 -30.81 -9.01 -43.51
C ALA A 167 -29.71 -8.09 -44.08
N THR A 168 -29.31 -7.04 -43.38
CA THR A 168 -28.17 -6.18 -43.74
C THR A 168 -26.98 -6.55 -42.86
N VAL A 169 -25.96 -7.15 -43.48
CA VAL A 169 -24.70 -7.49 -42.84
C VAL A 169 -23.79 -6.26 -42.90
N GLU A 170 -23.65 -5.55 -41.79
CA GLU A 170 -22.60 -4.54 -41.62
C GLU A 170 -21.36 -5.25 -41.05
N ALA A 171 -20.31 -5.31 -41.86
CA ALA A 171 -19.03 -5.91 -41.51
C ALA A 171 -17.94 -4.82 -41.53
N ASP A 172 -17.30 -4.60 -40.39
CA ASP A 172 -16.21 -3.65 -40.26
C ASP A 172 -14.90 -4.34 -40.65
N TRP A 173 -14.41 -4.07 -41.86
CA TRP A 173 -13.36 -4.85 -42.52
C TRP A 173 -12.04 -4.88 -41.75
N HIS A 174 -11.73 -3.81 -41.00
CA HIS A 174 -10.52 -3.75 -40.18
C HIS A 174 -10.59 -4.70 -38.98
N ARG A 175 -11.71 -4.72 -38.27
CA ARG A 175 -11.91 -5.60 -37.09
C ARG A 175 -12.01 -7.06 -37.49
N PHE A 176 -12.63 -7.34 -38.64
CA PHE A 176 -12.67 -8.68 -39.22
C PHE A 176 -11.25 -9.21 -39.52
N ALA A 177 -10.41 -8.38 -40.15
CA ALA A 177 -9.04 -8.77 -40.52
C ALA A 177 -8.18 -9.10 -39.29
N ASP A 178 -8.27 -8.29 -38.23
CA ASP A 178 -7.51 -8.52 -36.99
C ASP A 178 -7.96 -9.81 -36.29
N VAL A 179 -9.27 -10.01 -36.11
CA VAL A 179 -9.80 -11.23 -35.48
C VAL A 179 -9.46 -12.47 -36.30
N ALA A 180 -9.55 -12.40 -37.63
CA ALA A 180 -9.18 -13.49 -38.53
C ALA A 180 -7.68 -13.82 -38.46
N PHE A 181 -6.81 -12.80 -38.38
CA PHE A 181 -5.37 -13.00 -38.27
C PHE A 181 -4.99 -13.69 -36.96
N TYR A 182 -5.49 -13.20 -35.81
CA TYR A 182 -5.21 -13.83 -34.51
C TYR A 182 -5.80 -15.23 -34.40
N TYR A 183 -6.98 -15.46 -34.96
CA TYR A 183 -7.60 -16.79 -34.99
C TYR A 183 -6.81 -17.77 -35.87
N ALA A 184 -6.34 -17.34 -37.04
CA ALA A 184 -5.47 -18.14 -37.91
C ALA A 184 -4.13 -18.47 -37.22
N LEU A 185 -3.53 -17.50 -36.52
CA LEU A 185 -2.30 -17.72 -35.75
C LEU A 185 -2.51 -18.77 -34.65
N ALA A 186 -3.62 -18.70 -33.92
CA ALA A 186 -3.98 -19.69 -32.91
C ALA A 186 -4.17 -21.10 -33.50
N LEU A 187 -4.85 -21.22 -34.65
CA LEU A 187 -5.00 -22.49 -35.35
C LEU A 187 -3.66 -23.05 -35.85
N ILE A 188 -2.75 -22.20 -36.31
CA ILE A 188 -1.40 -22.61 -36.73
C ILE A 188 -0.61 -23.15 -35.53
N VAL A 189 -0.69 -22.50 -34.37
CA VAL A 189 -0.04 -23.00 -33.14
C VAL A 189 -0.63 -24.33 -32.71
N ILE A 190 -1.97 -24.48 -32.71
CA ILE A 190 -2.64 -25.73 -32.38
C ILE A 190 -2.28 -26.83 -33.40
N ALA A 191 -2.20 -26.50 -34.69
CA ALA A 191 -1.81 -27.43 -35.74
C ALA A 191 -0.34 -27.86 -35.61
N LEU A 192 0.57 -26.93 -35.26
CA LEU A 192 1.97 -27.23 -34.93
C LEU A 192 2.08 -28.13 -33.70
N MET A 193 1.26 -27.88 -32.68
CA MET A 193 1.21 -28.71 -31.48
C MET A 193 0.70 -30.12 -31.82
N ALA A 194 -0.41 -30.22 -32.57
CA ALA A 194 -1.01 -31.48 -33.02
C ALA A 194 -0.08 -32.27 -33.97
N PHE A 195 0.65 -31.58 -34.84
CA PHE A 195 1.65 -32.17 -35.74
C PHE A 195 2.87 -32.70 -34.97
N ASN A 196 3.31 -32.02 -33.91
CA ASN A 196 4.31 -32.53 -32.98
C ASN A 196 3.79 -33.72 -32.16
N PHE A 197 2.52 -33.73 -31.77
CA PHE A 197 1.90 -34.84 -31.04
C PHE A 197 1.72 -36.12 -31.89
N SER A 198 1.48 -36.00 -33.19
CA SER A 198 1.25 -37.15 -34.08
C SER A 198 2.54 -37.88 -34.48
N ARG A 199 3.71 -37.25 -34.33
CA ARG A 199 5.03 -37.85 -34.63
C ARG A 199 5.59 -38.79 -33.56
N GLY A 200 4.84 -39.08 -32.49
CA GLY A 200 5.14 -40.20 -31.60
C GLY A 200 6.42 -40.06 -30.77
N GLY A 201 6.74 -38.85 -30.30
CA GLY A 201 7.74 -38.68 -29.25
C GLY A 201 7.26 -39.27 -27.92
N ASP A 202 8.18 -39.86 -27.15
CA ASP A 202 7.91 -40.52 -25.86
C ASP A 202 7.21 -39.61 -24.81
N LEU A 203 7.19 -38.30 -25.03
CA LEU A 203 6.38 -37.37 -24.23
C LEU A 203 4.87 -37.53 -24.46
N ALA A 204 4.39 -37.79 -25.67
CA ALA A 204 2.97 -37.62 -26.01
C ALA A 204 2.06 -38.76 -25.53
N ARG A 205 2.55 -40.00 -25.54
CA ARG A 205 1.78 -41.19 -25.14
C ARG A 205 1.30 -41.17 -23.67
N PRO A 206 2.12 -40.79 -22.67
CA PRO A 206 1.65 -40.69 -21.29
C PRO A 206 0.65 -39.53 -21.08
N TYR A 207 0.74 -38.43 -21.84
CA TYR A 207 -0.23 -37.32 -21.76
C TYR A 207 -1.60 -37.67 -22.34
N VAL A 208 -1.65 -38.41 -23.46
CA VAL A 208 -2.94 -38.88 -24.02
C VAL A 208 -3.57 -39.97 -23.15
N GLN A 209 -2.75 -40.81 -22.51
CA GLN A 209 -3.24 -41.78 -21.53
C GLN A 209 -3.79 -41.10 -20.26
N SER A 210 -3.08 -40.12 -19.70
CA SER A 210 -3.58 -39.34 -18.54
C SER A 210 -4.83 -38.53 -18.87
N ALA A 211 -4.92 -37.90 -20.05
CA ALA A 211 -6.15 -37.22 -20.50
C ALA A 211 -7.34 -38.18 -20.64
N ARG A 212 -7.11 -39.40 -21.14
CA ARG A 212 -8.15 -40.45 -21.22
C ARG A 212 -8.60 -40.92 -19.83
N ILE A 213 -7.68 -40.98 -18.86
CA ILE A 213 -8.00 -41.34 -17.46
C ILE A 213 -8.86 -40.24 -16.82
N ILE A 214 -8.50 -38.96 -17.01
CA ILE A 214 -9.28 -37.81 -16.53
C ILE A 214 -10.69 -37.83 -17.14
N ALA A 215 -10.82 -38.10 -18.44
CA ALA A 215 -12.11 -38.16 -19.13
C ALA A 215 -13.02 -39.30 -18.66
N LYS A 216 -12.48 -40.49 -18.37
CA LYS A 216 -13.27 -41.63 -17.87
C LYS A 216 -13.81 -41.41 -16.46
N ASN A 217 -13.08 -40.67 -15.63
CA ASN A 217 -13.45 -40.37 -14.25
C ASN A 217 -13.94 -38.93 -14.08
N LEU A 218 -14.44 -38.32 -15.16
CA LEU A 218 -14.85 -36.91 -15.20
C LEU A 218 -15.92 -36.58 -14.14
N VAL A 219 -16.80 -37.53 -13.82
CA VAL A 219 -17.81 -37.36 -12.76
C VAL A 219 -17.15 -37.16 -11.38
N LEU A 220 -16.11 -37.92 -11.05
CA LEU A 220 -15.37 -37.75 -9.80
C LEU A 220 -14.64 -36.41 -9.78
N TRP A 221 -14.04 -36.01 -10.91
CA TRP A 221 -13.39 -34.70 -11.04
C TRP A 221 -14.35 -33.52 -10.89
N VAL A 222 -15.54 -33.59 -11.49
CA VAL A 222 -16.59 -32.56 -11.35
C VAL A 222 -17.08 -32.50 -9.91
N MET A 223 -17.33 -33.65 -9.28
CA MET A 223 -17.75 -33.71 -7.88
C MET A 223 -16.68 -33.13 -6.95
N PHE A 224 -15.41 -33.49 -7.18
CA PHE A 224 -14.27 -32.94 -6.44
C PHE A 224 -14.17 -31.41 -6.59
N LEU A 225 -14.17 -30.90 -7.83
CA LEU A 225 -14.07 -29.47 -8.11
C LEU A 225 -15.26 -28.69 -7.55
N ALA A 226 -16.47 -29.24 -7.58
CA ALA A 226 -17.65 -28.62 -6.97
C ALA A 226 -17.52 -28.53 -5.45
N THR A 227 -17.08 -29.60 -4.78
CA THR A 227 -16.84 -29.59 -3.33
C THR A 227 -15.67 -28.70 -2.93
N MET A 228 -14.60 -28.67 -3.73
CA MET A 228 -13.45 -27.80 -3.55
C MET A 228 -13.84 -26.32 -3.72
N ALA A 229 -14.61 -25.97 -4.76
CA ALA A 229 -15.08 -24.60 -4.97
C ALA A 229 -15.95 -24.11 -3.80
N ALA A 230 -16.84 -24.97 -3.27
CA ALA A 230 -17.63 -24.65 -2.10
C ALA A 230 -16.76 -24.46 -0.84
N SER A 231 -15.79 -25.35 -0.61
CA SER A 231 -14.82 -25.26 0.50
C SER A 231 -13.98 -23.98 0.43
N VAL A 232 -13.33 -23.72 -0.72
CA VAL A 232 -12.52 -22.53 -0.97
C VAL A 232 -13.33 -21.25 -0.76
N PHE A 233 -14.57 -21.19 -1.24
CA PHE A 233 -15.42 -20.02 -1.10
C PHE A 233 -15.66 -19.64 0.37
N PHE A 234 -16.05 -20.60 1.21
CA PHE A 234 -16.29 -20.33 2.63
C PHE A 234 -14.97 -20.14 3.39
N SER A 235 -13.93 -20.91 3.09
CA SER A 235 -12.61 -20.74 3.70
C SER A 235 -11.99 -19.38 3.39
N PHE A 236 -12.23 -18.84 2.18
CA PHE A 236 -11.81 -17.50 1.78
C PHE A 236 -12.43 -16.42 2.67
N ASP A 237 -13.74 -16.47 2.96
CA ASP A 237 -14.38 -15.49 3.85
C ASP A 237 -13.77 -15.51 5.26
N SER A 238 -13.48 -16.69 5.80
CA SER A 238 -12.80 -16.81 7.11
C SER A 238 -11.40 -16.18 7.09
N HIS A 239 -10.57 -16.50 6.10
CA HIS A 239 -9.23 -15.92 5.97
C HIS A 239 -9.27 -14.41 5.70
N PHE A 240 -10.18 -13.94 4.86
CA PHE A 240 -10.36 -12.53 4.55
C PHE A 240 -10.76 -11.73 5.79
N ASN A 241 -11.67 -12.26 6.62
CA ASN A 241 -12.08 -11.62 7.87
C ASN A 241 -10.97 -11.62 8.94
N ALA A 242 -10.16 -12.68 9.01
CA ALA A 242 -9.03 -12.75 9.93
C ALA A 242 -7.91 -11.75 9.55
N ILE A 243 -7.69 -11.53 8.26
CA ILE A 243 -6.66 -10.60 7.75
C ILE A 243 -7.15 -9.14 7.79
N PHE A 244 -8.47 -8.90 7.73
CA PHE A 244 -9.05 -7.57 7.64
C PHE A 244 -10.01 -7.24 8.80
N PRO A 245 -9.54 -6.66 9.92
CA PRO A 245 -10.42 -6.24 11.03
C PRO A 245 -11.33 -5.07 10.62
N ALA A 246 -12.56 -5.04 11.14
CA ALA A 246 -13.62 -4.10 10.74
C ALA A 246 -13.21 -2.61 10.84
N GLU A 247 -12.35 -2.26 11.79
CA GLU A 247 -11.89 -0.87 12.01
C GLU A 247 -11.05 -0.31 10.85
N GLN A 248 -10.24 -1.15 10.20
CA GLN A 248 -9.46 -0.72 9.03
C GLN A 248 -10.34 -0.54 7.79
N ARG A 249 -11.53 -1.17 7.75
CA ARG A 249 -12.46 -1.11 6.58
C ARG A 249 -13.13 0.24 6.57
N VAL A 250 -13.58 0.68 7.73
CA VAL A 250 -14.19 2.00 7.92
C VAL A 250 -13.19 3.09 7.52
N ARG A 251 -11.93 2.98 7.95
CA ARG A 251 -10.89 3.97 7.63
C ARG A 251 -10.49 3.99 6.15
N ALA A 252 -10.39 2.83 5.51
CA ALA A 252 -10.10 2.75 4.07
C ALA A 252 -11.30 3.22 3.22
N ALA A 253 -12.53 2.89 3.64
CA ALA A 253 -13.76 3.38 3.03
C ALA A 253 -13.89 4.90 3.17
N GLU A 254 -13.53 5.49 4.32
CA GLU A 254 -13.46 6.95 4.52
C GLU A 254 -12.51 7.63 3.53
N ILE A 255 -11.30 7.08 3.33
CA ILE A 255 -10.33 7.65 2.39
C ILE A 255 -10.84 7.55 0.94
N ARG A 256 -11.41 6.41 0.55
CA ARG A 256 -11.99 6.23 -0.80
C ARG A 256 -13.17 7.17 -1.05
N THR A 257 -14.09 7.25 -0.09
CA THR A 257 -15.29 8.09 -0.20
C THR A 257 -14.94 9.56 -0.27
N THR A 258 -13.89 10.01 0.42
CA THR A 258 -13.35 11.37 0.29
C THR A 258 -12.89 11.65 -1.14
N GLY A 259 -12.16 10.72 -1.77
CA GLY A 259 -11.73 10.84 -3.17
C GLY A 259 -12.89 10.81 -4.17
N GLN A 260 -13.84 9.89 -4.00
CA GLN A 260 -15.01 9.74 -4.88
C GLN A 260 -15.96 10.93 -4.79
N VAL A 261 -16.29 11.39 -3.57
CA VAL A 261 -17.12 12.58 -3.36
C VAL A 261 -16.40 13.83 -3.87
N GLY A 262 -15.08 13.93 -3.65
CA GLY A 262 -14.26 15.01 -4.22
C GLY A 262 -14.32 15.07 -5.74
N ALA A 263 -14.24 13.92 -6.42
CA ALA A 263 -14.39 13.84 -7.87
C ALA A 263 -15.79 14.25 -8.34
N VAL A 264 -16.86 13.81 -7.66
CA VAL A 264 -18.23 14.21 -8.00
C VAL A 264 -18.44 15.73 -7.78
N ILE A 265 -17.87 16.31 -6.73
CA ILE A 265 -17.92 17.77 -6.51
C ILE A 265 -17.17 18.51 -7.62
N ALA A 266 -16.00 18.03 -8.04
CA ALA A 266 -15.27 18.61 -9.17
C ALA A 266 -16.08 18.53 -10.48
N ASP A 267 -16.71 17.38 -10.75
CA ASP A 267 -17.60 17.17 -11.90
C ASP A 267 -18.80 18.11 -11.86
N ILE A 268 -19.42 18.31 -10.69
CA ILE A 268 -20.51 19.29 -10.50
C ILE A 268 -20.01 20.69 -10.86
N GLY A 269 -18.83 21.10 -10.39
CA GLY A 269 -18.24 22.40 -10.72
C GLY A 269 -18.00 22.57 -12.22
N ALA A 270 -17.40 21.58 -12.87
CA ALA A 270 -17.14 21.59 -14.31
C ALA A 270 -18.42 21.60 -15.14
N LEU A 271 -19.43 20.81 -14.74
CA LEU A 271 -20.73 20.78 -15.41
C LEU A 271 -21.48 22.10 -15.25
N THR A 272 -21.42 22.71 -14.05
CA THR A 272 -22.06 24.01 -13.79
C THR A 272 -21.44 25.10 -14.66
N LEU A 273 -20.10 25.13 -14.78
CA LEU A 273 -19.40 26.05 -15.69
C LEU A 273 -19.77 25.82 -17.17
N LYS A 274 -19.87 24.56 -17.59
CA LYS A 274 -20.29 24.22 -18.96
C LYS A 274 -21.72 24.70 -19.24
N ARG A 275 -22.66 24.41 -18.33
CA ARG A 275 -24.07 24.85 -18.45
C ARG A 275 -24.22 26.36 -18.39
N GLN A 276 -23.36 27.05 -17.63
CA GLN A 276 -23.34 28.50 -17.59
C GLN A 276 -23.09 29.09 -18.98
N ILE A 277 -22.15 28.53 -19.73
CA ILE A 277 -21.82 28.99 -21.08
C ILE A 277 -22.98 28.67 -22.04
N GLU A 278 -23.49 27.43 -22.02
CA GLU A 278 -24.61 27.00 -22.88
C GLU A 278 -25.88 27.82 -22.64
N GLU A 279 -26.24 28.09 -21.38
CA GLU A 279 -27.42 28.88 -21.03
C GLU A 279 -27.20 30.39 -21.23
N ALA A 280 -25.96 30.88 -21.15
CA ALA A 280 -25.64 32.25 -21.55
C ALA A 280 -25.82 32.44 -23.07
N GLU A 281 -25.40 31.46 -23.88
CA GLU A 281 -25.65 31.47 -25.33
C GLU A 281 -27.14 31.38 -25.65
N SER A 282 -27.89 30.52 -24.93
CA SER A 282 -29.34 30.37 -25.07
C SER A 282 -30.08 31.68 -24.74
N LEU A 283 -29.63 32.40 -23.70
CA LEU A 283 -30.15 33.71 -23.32
C LEU A 283 -30.01 34.72 -24.46
N PHE A 284 -28.83 34.84 -25.07
CA PHE A 284 -28.61 35.80 -26.15
C PHE A 284 -29.31 35.43 -27.46
N ALA A 285 -29.69 34.15 -27.62
CA ALA A 285 -30.54 33.69 -28.71
C ALA A 285 -32.04 33.91 -28.48
N SER A 286 -32.47 34.13 -27.22
CA SER A 286 -33.88 34.28 -26.85
C SER A 286 -34.54 35.52 -27.48
N GLU A 287 -35.83 35.41 -27.80
CA GLU A 287 -36.62 36.54 -28.33
C GLU A 287 -36.69 37.70 -27.34
N GLY A 288 -36.83 37.41 -26.04
CA GLY A 288 -36.90 38.43 -24.99
C GLY A 288 -35.64 39.29 -24.91
N TRP A 289 -34.45 38.68 -24.99
CA TRP A 289 -33.19 39.44 -25.04
C TRP A 289 -33.03 40.19 -26.37
N ARG A 290 -33.34 39.57 -27.51
CA ARG A 290 -33.21 40.23 -28.83
C ARG A 290 -34.09 41.46 -28.97
N ALA A 291 -35.31 41.43 -28.42
CA ALA A 291 -36.20 42.57 -28.40
C ALA A 291 -35.62 43.75 -27.59
N TYR A 292 -35.09 43.46 -26.40
CA TYR A 292 -34.44 44.45 -25.54
C TYR A 292 -33.14 44.97 -26.17
N ASP A 293 -32.26 44.11 -26.68
CA ASP A 293 -31.02 44.50 -27.36
C ASP A 293 -31.29 45.36 -28.61
N GLY A 294 -32.41 45.13 -29.29
CA GLY A 294 -32.90 45.97 -30.39
C GLY A 294 -33.41 47.34 -29.95
N GLN A 295 -33.93 47.49 -28.74
CA GLN A 295 -34.25 48.81 -28.15
C GLN A 295 -32.96 49.55 -27.74
N LEU A 296 -32.02 48.84 -27.12
CA LEU A 296 -30.70 49.37 -26.73
C LEU A 296 -29.88 49.84 -27.95
N ALA A 297 -29.90 49.08 -29.03
CA ALA A 297 -29.21 49.45 -30.28
C ALA A 297 -29.81 50.71 -30.91
N ARG A 298 -31.15 50.82 -30.95
CA ARG A 298 -31.85 52.02 -31.44
C ARG A 298 -31.53 53.26 -30.59
N LEU A 299 -31.38 53.10 -29.27
CA LEU A 299 -30.96 54.18 -28.39
C LEU A 299 -29.52 54.64 -28.67
N ALA A 300 -28.60 53.70 -28.83
CA ALA A 300 -27.20 54.00 -29.17
C ALA A 300 -27.09 54.72 -30.52
N GLU A 301 -27.81 54.24 -31.54
CA GLU A 301 -27.85 54.85 -32.87
C GLU A 301 -28.45 56.27 -32.82
N ALA A 302 -29.55 56.46 -32.09
CA ALA A 302 -30.15 57.78 -31.90
C ALA A 302 -29.22 58.75 -31.15
N ALA A 303 -28.46 58.26 -30.17
CA ALA A 303 -27.47 59.05 -29.43
C ALA A 303 -26.25 59.40 -30.31
N GLN A 304 -25.75 58.46 -31.10
CA GLN A 304 -24.60 58.66 -31.99
C GLN A 304 -24.94 59.62 -33.14
N GLY A 305 -26.13 59.47 -33.74
CA GLY A 305 -26.63 60.37 -34.80
C GLY A 305 -26.97 61.78 -34.33
N SER A 306 -26.99 62.05 -33.01
CA SER A 306 -27.30 63.36 -32.43
C SER A 306 -26.12 64.07 -31.77
N GLN A 307 -24.94 63.44 -31.68
CA GLN A 307 -23.74 64.06 -31.07
C GLN A 307 -23.42 65.45 -31.65
N GLY A 308 -23.44 65.57 -32.99
CA GLY A 308 -23.14 66.85 -33.65
C GLY A 308 -24.22 67.93 -33.48
N GLU A 309 -25.46 67.58 -33.15
CA GLU A 309 -26.54 68.53 -32.89
C GLU A 309 -26.56 68.96 -31.42
N ILE A 310 -26.23 68.04 -30.51
CA ILE A 310 -26.14 68.27 -29.08
C ILE A 310 -24.92 69.14 -28.74
N GLU A 311 -23.77 68.87 -29.35
CA GLU A 311 -22.56 69.68 -29.17
C GLU A 311 -22.80 71.15 -29.59
N ARG A 312 -23.47 71.37 -30.73
CA ARG A 312 -23.84 72.72 -31.19
C ARG A 312 -24.77 73.45 -30.22
N TYR A 313 -25.70 72.74 -29.60
CA TYR A 313 -26.61 73.32 -28.60
C TYR A 313 -25.87 73.71 -27.32
N PHE A 314 -25.01 72.82 -26.78
CA PHE A 314 -24.24 73.08 -25.57
C PHE A 314 -23.17 74.16 -25.76
N VAL A 315 -22.46 74.16 -26.89
CA VAL A 315 -21.48 75.21 -27.22
C VAL A 315 -22.16 76.58 -27.25
N ARG A 316 -23.34 76.69 -27.89
CA ARG A 316 -24.11 77.94 -27.92
C ARG A 316 -24.49 78.42 -26.52
N GLN A 317 -24.95 77.52 -25.66
CA GLN A 317 -25.34 77.85 -24.28
C GLN A 317 -24.13 78.27 -23.42
N MET A 318 -22.97 77.63 -23.61
CA MET A 318 -21.72 77.98 -22.92
C MET A 318 -21.19 79.35 -23.38
N GLU A 319 -21.28 79.67 -24.67
CA GLU A 319 -20.88 80.97 -25.20
C GLU A 319 -21.76 82.11 -24.67
N GLU A 320 -23.08 81.95 -24.64
CA GLU A 320 -24.01 82.95 -24.09
C GLU A 320 -23.74 83.21 -22.60
N ARG A 321 -23.50 82.16 -21.82
CA ARG A 321 -23.15 82.26 -20.39
C ARG A 321 -21.81 82.95 -20.16
N ARG A 322 -20.79 82.62 -20.98
CA ARG A 322 -19.46 83.23 -20.88
C ARG A 322 -19.48 84.71 -21.23
N ARG A 323 -20.31 85.12 -22.21
CA ARG A 323 -20.56 86.53 -22.51
C ARG A 323 -21.16 87.27 -21.31
N ALA A 324 -22.18 86.71 -20.66
CA ALA A 324 -22.81 87.32 -19.49
C ALA A 324 -21.84 87.50 -18.31
N ILE A 325 -20.95 86.53 -18.04
CA ILE A 325 -19.92 86.65 -16.99
C ILE A 325 -18.89 87.72 -17.35
N ASN A 326 -18.39 87.72 -18.59
CA ASN A 326 -17.41 88.69 -19.04
C ASN A 326 -17.94 90.13 -18.94
N GLU A 327 -19.20 90.38 -19.32
CA GLU A 327 -19.84 91.69 -19.16
C GLU A 327 -19.90 92.17 -17.70
N GLN A 328 -20.11 91.26 -16.74
CA GLN A 328 -20.08 91.63 -15.31
C GLN A 328 -18.65 91.84 -14.81
N GLN A 329 -17.66 91.11 -15.33
CA GLN A 329 -16.25 91.32 -14.98
C GLN A 329 -15.72 92.67 -15.47
N GLU A 330 -16.14 93.12 -16.66
CA GLU A 330 -15.82 94.47 -17.16
C GLU A 330 -16.41 95.58 -16.27
N ARG A 331 -17.64 95.38 -15.76
CA ARG A 331 -18.28 96.31 -14.80
C ARG A 331 -17.54 96.39 -13.47
N ILE A 332 -17.01 95.27 -12.97
CA ILE A 332 -16.17 95.25 -11.76
C ILE A 332 -14.85 95.99 -12.01
N ALA A 333 -14.17 95.70 -13.11
CA ALA A 333 -12.90 96.33 -13.44
C ALA A 333 -13.02 97.85 -13.58
N THR A 334 -14.11 98.32 -14.22
CA THR A 334 -14.40 99.75 -14.36
C THR A 334 -14.75 100.41 -13.02
N ALA A 335 -15.58 99.78 -12.19
CA ALA A 335 -15.91 100.27 -10.85
C ALA A 335 -14.67 100.34 -9.93
N GLN A 336 -13.83 99.31 -9.93
CA GLN A 336 -12.58 99.26 -9.14
C GLN A 336 -11.58 100.34 -9.56
N SER A 337 -11.46 100.61 -10.87
CA SER A 337 -10.62 101.70 -11.38
C SER A 337 -11.13 103.07 -10.88
N GLY A 338 -12.46 103.28 -10.93
CA GLY A 338 -13.12 104.48 -10.40
C GLY A 338 -12.89 104.65 -8.89
N GLN A 339 -12.99 103.57 -8.11
CA GLN A 339 -12.71 103.59 -6.68
C GLN A 339 -11.27 104.00 -6.36
N LYS A 340 -10.28 103.44 -7.07
CA LYS A 340 -8.87 103.77 -6.85
C LYS A 340 -8.57 105.24 -7.17
N GLY A 341 -9.17 105.78 -8.23
CA GLY A 341 -9.05 107.20 -8.57
C GLY A 341 -9.60 108.12 -7.48
N LEU A 342 -10.81 107.83 -6.99
CA LEU A 342 -11.47 108.61 -5.94
C LEU A 342 -10.80 108.47 -4.57
N ALA A 343 -10.31 107.27 -4.22
CA ALA A 343 -9.56 107.03 -2.99
C ALA A 343 -8.27 107.85 -2.95
N ASN A 344 -7.52 107.92 -4.05
CA ASN A 344 -6.32 108.76 -4.13
C ASN A 344 -6.65 110.26 -3.97
N ARG A 345 -7.75 110.72 -4.58
CA ARG A 345 -8.22 112.11 -4.43
C ARG A 345 -8.64 112.41 -2.99
N LYS A 346 -9.31 111.45 -2.32
CA LYS A 346 -9.67 111.55 -0.90
C LYS A 346 -8.43 111.74 -0.01
N ILE A 347 -7.38 110.95 -0.24
CA ILE A 347 -6.12 111.05 0.51
C ILE A 347 -5.53 112.45 0.37
N SER A 348 -5.40 112.95 -0.87
CA SER A 348 -4.86 114.28 -1.16
C SER A 348 -5.66 115.42 -0.51
N LEU A 349 -6.99 115.37 -0.58
CA LEU A 349 -7.86 116.38 0.04
C LEU A 349 -7.83 116.30 1.58
N THR A 350 -7.68 115.11 2.16
CA THR A 350 -7.56 114.93 3.61
C THR A 350 -6.25 115.53 4.13
N GLU A 351 -5.16 115.35 3.39
CA GLU A 351 -3.87 115.96 3.71
C GLU A 351 -3.95 117.51 3.63
N GLU A 352 -4.55 118.06 2.56
CA GLU A 352 -4.76 119.51 2.41
C GLU A 352 -5.61 120.08 3.57
N LEU A 353 -6.69 119.38 3.95
CA LEU A 353 -7.55 119.78 5.07
C LEU A 353 -6.78 119.77 6.40
N SER A 354 -5.95 118.77 6.65
CA SER A 354 -5.15 118.70 7.88
C SER A 354 -4.17 119.86 8.00
N ARG A 355 -3.52 120.22 6.88
CA ARG A 355 -2.61 121.36 6.78
C ARG A 355 -3.33 122.68 7.05
N LEU A 356 -4.47 122.92 6.39
CA LEU A 356 -5.24 124.15 6.56
C LEU A 356 -5.87 124.27 7.95
N LYS A 357 -6.31 123.16 8.56
CA LYS A 357 -6.81 123.15 9.94
C LYS A 357 -5.71 123.50 10.96
N ALA A 358 -4.47 123.09 10.71
CA ALA A 358 -3.32 123.46 11.54
C ALA A 358 -2.94 124.95 11.40
N GLU A 359 -3.13 125.56 10.22
CA GLU A 359 -2.82 126.97 9.95
C GLU A 359 -3.88 127.94 10.50
N ARG A 360 -5.16 127.54 10.52
CA ARG A 360 -6.30 128.34 11.00
C ARG A 360 -6.10 129.00 12.37
N PRO A 361 -5.70 128.31 13.46
CA PRO A 361 -5.57 128.94 14.78
C PRO A 361 -4.49 130.03 14.80
N GLY A 362 -3.41 129.87 14.03
CA GLY A 362 -2.36 130.89 13.90
C GLY A 362 -2.88 132.16 13.22
N LEU A 363 -3.60 132.01 12.12
CA LEU A 363 -4.22 133.15 11.42
C LEU A 363 -5.35 133.81 12.23
N ALA A 364 -6.09 133.02 13.03
CA ALA A 364 -7.12 133.54 13.93
C ALA A 364 -6.51 134.35 15.07
N ALA A 365 -5.38 133.90 15.63
CA ALA A 365 -4.60 134.66 16.61
C ALA A 365 -4.06 135.96 15.98
N GLU A 366 -3.46 135.89 14.79
CA GLU A 366 -2.96 137.07 14.08
C GLU A 366 -4.09 138.10 13.81
N TYR A 367 -5.27 137.65 13.38
CA TYR A 367 -6.42 138.53 13.20
C TYR A 367 -6.88 139.16 14.52
N ALA A 368 -6.97 138.37 15.61
CA ALA A 368 -7.37 138.87 16.93
C ALA A 368 -6.39 139.92 17.48
N ASP A 369 -5.08 139.67 17.35
CA ASP A 369 -4.03 140.61 17.77
C ASP A 369 -4.15 141.92 17.00
N ARG A 370 -4.21 141.86 15.66
CA ARG A 370 -4.34 143.04 14.80
C ARG A 370 -5.63 143.80 15.05
N LYS A 371 -6.74 143.10 15.29
CA LYS A 371 -8.03 143.70 15.65
C LYS A 371 -7.92 144.45 16.98
N SER A 372 -7.26 143.87 17.98
CA SER A 372 -7.06 144.51 19.28
C SER A 372 -6.18 145.77 19.19
N GLU A 373 -5.10 145.73 18.39
CA GLU A 373 -4.26 146.90 18.09
C GLU A 373 -5.07 148.02 17.42
N LEU A 374 -5.93 147.66 16.44
CA LEU A 374 -6.80 148.61 15.76
C LEU A 374 -7.81 149.24 16.72
N ASP A 375 -8.43 148.44 17.58
CA ASP A 375 -9.42 148.93 18.55
C ASP A 375 -8.77 149.82 19.62
N ALA A 376 -7.52 149.54 20.01
CA ALA A 376 -6.74 150.43 20.87
C ALA A 376 -6.45 151.77 20.18
N LYS A 377 -6.04 151.74 18.90
CA LYS A 377 -5.83 152.96 18.09
C LYS A 377 -7.11 153.75 17.85
N ALA A 378 -8.25 153.08 17.68
CA ALA A 378 -9.55 153.72 17.57
C ALA A 378 -9.85 154.56 18.83
N ARG A 379 -9.61 153.99 20.01
CA ARG A 379 -9.78 154.69 21.29
C ARG A 379 -8.86 155.89 21.42
N GLU A 380 -7.60 155.80 20.96
CA GLU A 380 -6.66 156.93 20.94
C GLU A 380 -7.14 158.05 20.00
N VAL A 381 -7.61 157.70 18.79
CA VAL A 381 -8.17 158.66 17.83
C VAL A 381 -9.39 159.36 18.43
N ASP A 382 -10.31 158.61 19.04
CA ASP A 382 -11.51 159.17 19.65
C ASP A 382 -11.17 160.06 20.86
N ALA A 383 -10.23 159.64 21.72
CA ALA A 383 -9.75 160.45 22.84
C ALA A 383 -9.15 161.78 22.34
N LYS A 384 -8.26 161.73 21.34
CA LYS A 384 -7.67 162.94 20.74
C LYS A 384 -8.69 163.80 20.01
N ARG A 385 -9.70 163.19 19.41
CA ARG A 385 -10.82 163.92 18.78
C ARG A 385 -11.63 164.67 19.81
N VAL A 386 -11.89 164.07 20.97
CA VAL A 386 -12.56 164.72 22.10
C VAL A 386 -11.70 165.87 22.62
N GLU A 387 -10.38 165.69 22.80
CA GLU A 387 -9.46 166.79 23.19
C GLU A 387 -9.49 167.96 22.19
N ALA A 388 -9.44 167.67 20.87
CA ALA A 388 -9.50 168.71 19.85
C ALA A 388 -10.86 169.45 19.83
N MET A 389 -11.98 168.73 20.01
CA MET A 389 -13.31 169.33 20.11
C MET A 389 -13.53 170.12 21.41
N ALA A 390 -12.86 169.71 22.50
CA ALA A 390 -12.90 170.42 23.77
C ALA A 390 -12.15 171.76 23.70
N GLU A 391 -10.99 171.82 23.03
CA GLU A 391 -10.24 173.08 22.80
C GLU A 391 -11.03 174.05 21.90
N ASP A 392 -11.69 173.59 20.80
CA ASP A 392 -12.53 174.46 19.95
C ASP A 392 -13.66 175.15 20.74
N ARG A 393 -14.17 174.47 21.78
CA ARG A 393 -15.22 174.96 22.68
C ARG A 393 -14.69 175.70 23.91
N GLY A 394 -13.38 175.71 24.15
CA GLY A 394 -12.72 176.40 25.27
C GLY A 394 -12.87 175.74 26.65
N VAL A 395 -13.18 174.44 26.71
CA VAL A 395 -13.57 173.74 27.97
C VAL A 395 -12.36 173.13 28.71
N GLU A 396 -11.27 172.81 28.01
CA GLU A 396 -10.00 172.31 28.57
C GLU A 396 -8.82 172.84 27.73
N GLY A 397 -7.67 173.14 28.34
CA GLY A 397 -6.48 173.67 27.63
C GLY A 397 -6.29 175.19 27.78
N THR A 398 -6.26 175.93 26.66
CA THR A 398 -5.98 177.39 26.67
C THR A 398 -7.14 178.24 27.21
N MET A 399 -8.29 177.61 27.52
CA MET A 399 -9.54 178.21 28.00
C MET A 399 -10.10 179.32 27.11
N LYS A 400 -9.65 179.39 25.85
CA LYS A 400 -10.09 180.39 24.87
C LYS A 400 -10.88 179.71 23.76
N GLN A 401 -12.04 180.27 23.44
CA GLN A 401 -12.92 179.75 22.39
C GLN A 401 -12.41 180.14 21.00
N GLY A 402 -12.24 179.17 20.10
CA GLY A 402 -11.88 179.38 18.68
C GLY A 402 -10.67 178.58 18.17
N LYS A 403 -10.49 178.56 16.85
CA LYS A 403 -9.50 177.71 16.13
C LYS A 403 -8.08 178.29 16.09
N GLY A 404 -7.42 178.34 17.25
CA GLY A 404 -6.05 178.84 17.43
C GLY A 404 -4.93 177.87 16.98
N PRO A 405 -3.64 178.22 17.21
CA PRO A 405 -2.49 177.39 16.82
C PRO A 405 -2.46 176.01 17.50
N VAL A 406 -2.80 175.92 18.80
CA VAL A 406 -2.84 174.63 19.55
C VAL A 406 -3.90 173.67 19.00
N TYR A 407 -5.08 174.18 18.61
CA TYR A 407 -6.11 173.39 17.92
C TYR A 407 -5.58 172.80 16.60
N ARG A 408 -4.79 173.57 15.83
CA ARG A 408 -4.19 173.07 14.58
C ARG A 408 -3.15 171.99 14.82
N GLU A 409 -2.35 172.11 15.88
CA GLU A 409 -1.40 171.05 16.30
C GLU A 409 -2.15 169.77 16.69
N ARG A 410 -3.21 169.86 17.51
CA ARG A 410 -4.04 168.70 17.88
C ARG A 410 -4.75 168.07 16.69
N MET A 411 -5.23 168.87 15.75
CA MET A 411 -5.81 168.37 14.50
C MET A 411 -4.77 167.70 13.59
N ALA A 412 -3.52 168.19 13.58
CA ALA A 412 -2.43 167.56 12.86
C ALA A 412 -2.02 166.22 13.50
N GLU A 413 -1.91 166.16 14.82
CA GLU A 413 -1.69 164.91 15.57
C GLU A 413 -2.82 163.90 15.33
N LEU A 414 -4.08 164.36 15.34
CA LEU A 414 -5.24 163.54 15.04
C LEU A 414 -5.23 163.02 13.59
N ALA A 415 -4.83 163.83 12.61
CA ALA A 415 -4.71 163.39 11.23
C ALA A 415 -3.68 162.25 11.09
N ILE A 416 -2.53 162.37 11.76
CA ILE A 416 -1.50 161.31 11.80
C ILE A 416 -2.06 160.02 12.43
N LEU A 417 -2.79 160.13 13.55
CA LEU A 417 -3.43 158.96 14.19
C LEU A 417 -4.53 158.34 13.32
N GLN A 418 -5.29 159.15 12.58
CA GLN A 418 -6.30 158.68 11.63
C GLN A 418 -5.68 157.92 10.45
N ASP A 419 -4.55 158.36 9.93
CA ASP A 419 -3.84 157.64 8.87
C ASP A 419 -3.25 156.33 9.38
N GLN A 420 -2.69 156.32 10.60
CA GLN A 420 -2.26 155.09 11.27
C GLN A 420 -3.42 154.11 11.49
N TYR A 421 -4.60 154.62 11.88
CA TYR A 421 -5.81 153.81 12.03
C TYR A 421 -6.24 153.19 10.69
N LYS A 422 -6.26 153.95 9.59
CA LYS A 422 -6.59 153.42 8.26
C LYS A 422 -5.61 152.34 7.79
N ILE A 423 -4.31 152.55 8.01
CA ILE A 423 -3.28 151.53 7.71
C ILE A 423 -3.51 150.28 8.57
N GLY A 424 -3.82 150.46 9.85
CA GLY A 424 -4.20 149.37 10.76
C GLY A 424 -5.43 148.63 10.24
N GLU A 425 -6.46 149.35 9.80
CA GLU A 425 -7.71 148.82 9.28
C GLU A 425 -7.46 147.95 8.03
N GLU A 426 -6.66 148.43 7.07
CA GLU A 426 -6.27 147.64 5.90
C GLU A 426 -5.51 146.36 6.27
N ARG A 427 -4.61 146.42 7.26
CA ARG A 427 -3.88 145.24 7.78
C ARG A 427 -4.81 144.25 8.45
N THR A 428 -5.75 144.72 9.28
CA THR A 428 -6.74 143.83 9.92
C THR A 428 -7.68 143.20 8.90
N ASN A 429 -8.09 143.95 7.87
CA ASN A 429 -8.91 143.44 6.79
C ASN A 429 -8.16 142.43 5.92
N ASN A 430 -6.86 142.61 5.70
CA ASN A 430 -6.02 141.62 5.03
C ASN A 430 -5.91 140.33 5.86
N ALA A 431 -5.62 140.43 7.16
CA ALA A 431 -5.60 139.28 8.07
C ALA A 431 -6.95 138.56 8.11
N ARG A 432 -8.06 139.31 8.16
CA ARG A 432 -9.43 138.76 8.06
C ARG A 432 -9.65 138.01 6.75
N LYS A 433 -9.27 138.61 5.61
CA LYS A 433 -9.41 137.98 4.29
C LYS A 433 -8.65 136.65 4.24
N ARG A 434 -7.42 136.59 4.76
CA ARG A 434 -6.62 135.35 4.84
C ARG A 434 -7.31 134.28 5.68
N LEU A 435 -7.77 134.63 6.88
CA LEU A 435 -8.50 133.70 7.74
C LEU A 435 -9.77 133.18 7.05
N THR A 436 -10.59 134.07 6.49
CA THR A 436 -11.83 133.66 5.79
C THR A 436 -11.55 132.84 4.53
N ALA A 437 -10.45 133.10 3.81
CA ALA A 437 -10.05 132.31 2.65
C ALA A 437 -9.70 130.87 3.07
N VAL A 438 -8.96 130.69 4.16
CA VAL A 438 -8.65 129.36 4.71
C VAL A 438 -9.92 128.67 5.22
N GLU A 439 -10.80 129.37 5.95
CA GLU A 439 -12.05 128.79 6.46
C GLU A 439 -13.00 128.35 5.33
N THR A 440 -13.13 129.14 4.27
CA THR A 440 -13.95 128.78 3.10
C THR A 440 -13.36 127.60 2.34
N ARG A 441 -12.03 127.50 2.21
CA ARG A 441 -11.36 126.35 1.59
C ARG A 441 -11.53 125.08 2.41
N ILE A 442 -11.43 125.14 3.74
CA ILE A 442 -11.73 124.00 4.64
C ILE A 442 -13.17 123.52 4.42
N ALA A 443 -14.15 124.43 4.47
CA ALA A 443 -15.55 124.08 4.28
C ALA A 443 -15.87 123.56 2.86
N GLN A 444 -15.09 123.95 1.85
CA GLN A 444 -15.18 123.39 0.51
C GLN A 444 -14.60 121.97 0.47
N ILE A 445 -13.41 121.75 1.03
CA ILE A 445 -12.77 120.43 1.06
C ILE A 445 -13.62 119.42 1.85
N GLU A 446 -14.22 119.82 2.97
CA GLU A 446 -15.13 118.94 3.73
C GLU A 446 -16.34 118.50 2.91
N ARG A 447 -16.92 119.40 2.10
CA ARG A 447 -18.00 119.05 1.16
C ARG A 447 -17.51 118.10 0.05
N GLU A 448 -16.36 118.37 -0.55
CA GLU A 448 -15.75 117.49 -1.57
C GLU A 448 -15.45 116.10 -1.03
N LEU A 449 -14.94 115.99 0.20
CA LEU A 449 -14.71 114.71 0.87
C LEU A 449 -16.01 113.93 1.09
N SER A 450 -17.08 114.60 1.54
CA SER A 450 -18.39 113.95 1.73
C SER A 450 -19.00 113.45 0.41
N ALA A 451 -18.81 114.18 -0.70
CA ALA A 451 -19.25 113.75 -2.02
C ALA A 451 -18.44 112.54 -2.52
N ILE A 452 -17.11 112.57 -2.36
CA ILE A 452 -16.24 111.45 -2.71
C ILE A 452 -16.60 110.19 -1.92
N ASP A 453 -16.96 110.33 -0.64
CA ASP A 453 -17.41 109.19 0.17
C ASP A 453 -18.74 108.61 -0.29
N GLY A 454 -19.68 109.45 -0.75
CA GLY A 454 -20.90 109.00 -1.40
C GLY A 454 -20.65 108.23 -2.69
N ASP A 455 -19.76 108.74 -3.56
CA ASP A 455 -19.41 108.09 -4.82
C ASP A 455 -18.64 106.77 -4.60
N LEU A 456 -17.73 106.72 -3.62
CA LEU A 456 -17.04 105.49 -3.24
C LEU A 456 -18.00 104.42 -2.73
N ALA A 457 -19.02 104.79 -1.94
CA ALA A 457 -20.06 103.86 -1.50
C ALA A 457 -20.88 103.32 -2.67
N LYS A 458 -21.20 104.17 -3.67
CA LYS A 458 -21.89 103.76 -4.89
C LYS A 458 -21.08 102.74 -5.69
N PHE A 459 -19.80 103.01 -5.97
CA PHE A 459 -18.96 102.08 -6.73
C PHE A 459 -18.72 100.76 -5.99
N LYS A 460 -18.67 100.77 -4.64
CA LYS A 460 -18.62 99.54 -3.84
C LYS A 460 -19.91 98.73 -3.95
N GLY A 461 -21.07 99.38 -3.91
CA GLY A 461 -22.36 98.71 -4.11
C GLY A 461 -22.52 98.11 -5.52
N GLU A 462 -22.02 98.79 -6.56
CA GLU A 462 -22.02 98.27 -7.94
C GLU A 462 -21.11 97.04 -8.08
N GLU A 463 -19.92 97.07 -7.47
CA GLU A 463 -18.98 95.93 -7.44
C GLU A 463 -19.58 94.73 -6.71
N GLU A 464 -20.13 94.92 -5.51
CA GLU A 464 -20.76 93.85 -4.72
C GLU A 464 -21.96 93.25 -5.47
N THR A 465 -22.79 94.08 -6.11
CA THR A 465 -23.93 93.61 -6.91
C THR A 465 -23.47 92.78 -8.11
N ALA A 466 -22.43 93.22 -8.83
CA ALA A 466 -21.87 92.48 -9.95
C ALA A 466 -21.25 91.14 -9.49
N LEU A 467 -20.57 91.13 -8.34
CA LEU A 467 -20.04 89.90 -7.72
C LEU A 467 -21.14 88.93 -7.31
N HIS A 468 -22.24 89.42 -6.72
CA HIS A 468 -23.39 88.58 -6.39
C HIS A 468 -24.04 87.99 -7.64
N ARG A 469 -24.10 88.73 -8.76
CA ARG A 469 -24.60 88.21 -10.04
C ARG A 469 -23.69 87.14 -10.64
N ILE A 470 -22.37 87.34 -10.59
CA ILE A 470 -21.40 86.32 -11.03
C ILE A 470 -21.55 85.07 -10.16
N LYS A 471 -21.59 85.21 -8.83
CA LYS A 471 -21.78 84.09 -7.90
C LYS A 471 -23.12 83.37 -8.12
N ALA A 472 -24.19 84.07 -8.46
CA ALA A 472 -25.48 83.44 -8.78
C ALA A 472 -25.42 82.65 -10.09
N VAL A 473 -24.72 83.16 -11.12
CA VAL A 473 -24.48 82.43 -12.37
C VAL A 473 -23.56 81.23 -12.14
N GLU A 474 -22.54 81.35 -11.29
CA GLU A 474 -21.64 80.25 -10.91
C GLU A 474 -22.31 79.20 -10.01
N ALA A 475 -23.21 79.61 -9.11
CA ALA A 475 -24.01 78.69 -8.29
C ALA A 475 -25.01 77.91 -9.17
N ALA A 476 -25.63 78.56 -10.16
CA ALA A 476 -26.43 77.85 -11.17
C ALA A 476 -25.59 76.84 -11.98
N VAL A 477 -24.29 77.13 -12.19
CA VAL A 477 -23.34 76.17 -12.81
C VAL A 477 -23.05 74.99 -11.88
N ALA A 478 -23.02 75.16 -10.56
CA ALA A 478 -22.77 74.08 -9.61
C ALA A 478 -23.98 73.12 -9.46
N ASP A 479 -25.20 73.65 -9.45
CA ASP A 479 -26.43 72.82 -9.42
C ASP A 479 -26.64 72.05 -10.74
N GLU A 480 -26.34 72.65 -11.91
CA GLU A 480 -26.37 71.94 -13.19
C GLU A 480 -25.15 71.01 -13.40
N ALA A 481 -24.03 71.19 -12.68
CA ALA A 481 -22.88 70.29 -12.78
C ALA A 481 -23.17 68.88 -12.24
N GLY A 482 -24.14 68.74 -11.32
CA GLY A 482 -24.70 67.44 -10.96
C GLY A 482 -25.48 66.75 -12.09
N GLN A 483 -25.91 67.52 -13.11
CA GLN A 483 -26.58 67.08 -14.33
C GLN A 483 -25.71 67.16 -15.59
N ARG A 484 -24.40 67.45 -15.47
CA ARG A 484 -23.44 67.38 -16.60
C ARG A 484 -23.18 65.92 -16.99
N LEU A 485 -24.18 65.32 -17.60
CA LEU A 485 -24.08 64.10 -18.38
C LEU A 485 -23.54 64.49 -19.75
N ASP A 486 -22.21 64.55 -19.87
CA ASP A 486 -21.56 64.70 -21.17
C ASP A 486 -22.00 63.51 -22.06
N PRO A 487 -22.83 63.72 -23.09
CA PRO A 487 -23.53 62.62 -23.77
C PRO A 487 -22.58 61.60 -24.40
N ALA A 488 -21.38 62.04 -24.81
CA ALA A 488 -20.33 61.17 -25.32
C ALA A 488 -19.76 60.23 -24.23
N ARG A 489 -19.64 60.72 -22.99
CA ARG A 489 -19.17 59.93 -21.84
C ARG A 489 -20.24 58.94 -21.36
N VAL A 490 -21.52 59.33 -21.45
CA VAL A 490 -22.65 58.45 -21.10
C VAL A 490 -22.84 57.36 -22.15
N LEU A 491 -22.69 57.67 -23.44
CA LEU A 491 -22.74 56.69 -24.52
C LEU A 491 -21.63 55.63 -24.37
N THR A 492 -20.39 56.05 -24.12
CA THR A 492 -19.27 55.12 -23.91
C THR A 492 -19.46 54.28 -22.64
N ALA A 493 -19.99 54.84 -21.56
CA ALA A 493 -20.35 54.08 -20.35
C ALA A 493 -21.47 53.07 -20.61
N PHE A 494 -22.46 53.43 -21.42
CA PHE A 494 -23.56 52.55 -21.83
C PHE A 494 -23.07 51.38 -22.70
N GLU A 495 -22.26 51.64 -23.73
CA GLU A 495 -21.68 50.60 -24.59
C GLU A 495 -20.78 49.65 -23.79
N ARG A 496 -20.01 50.20 -22.85
CA ARG A 496 -19.21 49.40 -21.92
C ARG A 496 -20.08 48.51 -21.04
N ALA A 497 -21.14 49.05 -20.42
CA ALA A 497 -22.06 48.27 -19.60
C ALA A 497 -22.75 47.16 -20.42
N ARG A 498 -23.10 47.44 -21.68
CA ARG A 498 -23.66 46.45 -22.62
C ARG A 498 -22.67 45.35 -22.96
N ALA A 499 -21.39 45.69 -23.18
CA ALA A 499 -20.32 44.72 -23.42
C ALA A 499 -20.01 43.89 -22.18
N GLU A 500 -19.93 44.51 -20.99
CA GLU A 500 -19.69 43.83 -19.72
C GLU A 500 -20.81 42.85 -19.37
N PHE A 501 -22.07 43.18 -19.67
CA PHE A 501 -23.19 42.25 -19.52
C PHE A 501 -23.10 41.07 -20.51
N ARG A 502 -22.70 41.31 -21.77
CA ARG A 502 -22.48 40.23 -22.75
C ARG A 502 -21.36 39.28 -22.33
N GLN A 503 -20.32 39.78 -21.66
CA GLN A 503 -19.23 38.95 -21.16
C GLN A 503 -19.63 38.11 -19.95
N GLN A 504 -20.39 38.67 -18.99
CA GLN A 504 -20.88 37.94 -17.82
C GLN A 504 -22.31 38.40 -17.48
N PRO A 505 -23.35 37.64 -17.85
CA PRO A 505 -24.73 38.03 -17.62
C PRO A 505 -25.14 37.81 -16.16
N ASN A 506 -25.07 38.84 -15.32
CA ASN A 506 -25.54 38.79 -13.92
C ASN A 506 -26.57 39.90 -13.62
N THR A 507 -27.25 39.79 -12.47
CA THR A 507 -28.31 40.72 -12.06
C THR A 507 -27.78 42.14 -11.86
N GLU A 508 -26.60 42.26 -11.27
CA GLU A 508 -25.95 43.55 -10.98
C GLU A 508 -25.58 44.32 -12.26
N ARG A 509 -25.00 43.64 -13.25
CA ARG A 509 -24.65 44.25 -14.56
C ARG A 509 -25.89 44.55 -15.38
N LEU A 510 -26.96 43.75 -15.27
CA LEU A 510 -28.24 44.09 -15.90
C LEU A 510 -28.82 45.38 -15.29
N ALA A 511 -28.80 45.51 -13.96
CA ALA A 511 -29.25 46.72 -13.27
C ALA A 511 -28.40 47.93 -13.65
N THR A 512 -27.07 47.75 -13.76
CA THR A 512 -26.15 48.78 -14.24
C THR A 512 -26.47 49.20 -15.67
N LEU A 513 -26.70 48.23 -16.56
CA LEU A 513 -27.10 48.48 -17.95
C LEU A 513 -28.43 49.25 -18.03
N GLN A 514 -29.42 48.87 -17.23
CA GLN A 514 -30.70 49.58 -17.14
C GLN A 514 -30.52 51.02 -16.64
N GLN A 515 -29.68 51.23 -15.62
CA GLN A 515 -29.39 52.56 -15.09
C GLN A 515 -28.71 53.43 -16.15
N GLN A 516 -27.70 52.91 -16.87
CA GLN A 516 -27.03 53.64 -17.94
C GLN A 516 -27.94 53.89 -19.14
N CYS A 517 -28.83 52.95 -19.48
CA CYS A 517 -29.88 53.15 -20.50
C CYS A 517 -30.77 54.33 -20.13
N THR A 518 -31.26 54.36 -18.88
CA THR A 518 -32.15 55.42 -18.38
C THR A 518 -31.43 56.78 -18.36
N ASN A 519 -30.15 56.81 -17.95
CA ASN A 519 -29.34 58.02 -17.98
C ASN A 519 -29.14 58.55 -19.40
N LEU A 520 -28.85 57.66 -20.36
CA LEU A 520 -28.69 58.03 -21.76
C LEU A 520 -30.01 58.51 -22.38
N LEU A 521 -31.11 57.81 -22.09
CA LEU A 521 -32.46 58.21 -22.49
C LEU A 521 -32.81 59.61 -21.98
N ASN A 522 -32.56 59.88 -20.70
CA ASN A 522 -32.78 61.20 -20.10
C ASN A 522 -31.90 62.28 -20.75
N ALA A 523 -30.61 62.00 -20.95
CA ALA A 523 -29.67 62.92 -21.58
C ALA A 523 -30.12 63.28 -23.02
N VAL A 524 -30.52 62.28 -23.81
CA VAL A 524 -30.98 62.50 -25.20
C VAL A 524 -32.38 63.11 -25.25
N SER A 525 -33.24 62.91 -24.24
CA SER A 525 -34.58 63.52 -24.17
C SER A 525 -34.57 64.99 -23.74
N SER A 526 -33.46 65.48 -23.19
CA SER A 526 -33.31 66.87 -22.70
C SER A 526 -33.30 67.89 -23.84
N ASN A 527 -32.91 67.48 -25.04
CA ASN A 527 -32.93 68.34 -26.24
C ASN A 527 -34.24 68.15 -27.02
N PRO A 528 -34.97 69.24 -27.36
CA PRO A 528 -36.24 69.17 -28.08
C PRO A 528 -36.13 68.53 -29.48
N VAL A 529 -34.96 68.58 -30.13
CA VAL A 529 -34.74 68.00 -31.48
C VAL A 529 -34.65 66.48 -31.44
N THR A 530 -34.06 65.92 -30.38
CA THR A 530 -33.82 64.48 -30.22
C THR A 530 -34.96 63.77 -29.48
N LYS A 531 -35.78 64.52 -28.75
CA LYS A 531 -36.93 63.99 -27.99
C LYS A 531 -37.92 63.20 -28.84
N GLU A 532 -38.16 63.58 -30.10
CA GLU A 532 -39.07 62.84 -30.99
C GLU A 532 -38.50 61.49 -31.46
N ARG A 533 -37.17 61.39 -31.62
CA ARG A 533 -36.52 60.16 -32.09
C ARG A 533 -36.49 59.03 -31.06
N VAL A 534 -36.57 59.38 -29.77
CA VAL A 534 -36.38 58.40 -28.66
C VAL A 534 -37.69 58.05 -27.94
N ARG A 535 -38.82 58.66 -28.32
CA ARG A 535 -40.14 58.45 -27.67
C ARG A 535 -40.64 57.01 -27.65
N ALA A 536 -40.23 56.17 -28.60
CA ALA A 536 -40.68 54.78 -28.73
C ALA A 536 -39.71 53.75 -28.11
N ILE A 537 -38.63 54.20 -27.47
CA ILE A 537 -37.62 53.34 -26.85
C ILE A 537 -37.93 53.19 -25.36
N ASP A 538 -38.00 51.95 -24.91
CA ASP A 538 -38.14 51.60 -23.50
C ASP A 538 -36.81 51.02 -22.98
N CYS A 539 -36.47 51.36 -21.74
CA CYS A 539 -35.29 50.84 -21.03
C CYS A 539 -35.68 49.77 -19.99
N ASP A 540 -36.94 49.34 -19.91
CA ASP A 540 -37.40 48.30 -18.99
C ASP A 540 -36.91 46.89 -19.42
N PRO A 541 -36.08 46.20 -18.61
CA PRO A 541 -35.54 44.90 -18.97
C PRO A 541 -36.49 43.73 -18.64
N LYS A 542 -37.76 43.90 -18.24
CA LYS A 542 -38.65 42.80 -17.79
C LYS A 542 -38.57 41.51 -18.61
N GLN A 543 -38.77 41.58 -19.92
CA GLN A 543 -38.75 40.38 -20.80
C GLN A 543 -37.35 39.76 -20.89
N ALA A 544 -36.30 40.58 -20.83
CA ALA A 544 -34.92 40.13 -20.79
C ALA A 544 -34.54 39.52 -19.43
N ALA A 545 -35.08 40.05 -18.34
CA ALA A 545 -34.87 39.55 -16.98
C ALA A 545 -35.56 38.20 -16.77
N GLU A 546 -36.76 38.01 -17.33
CA GLU A 546 -37.46 36.72 -17.33
C GLU A 546 -36.69 35.65 -18.14
N ALA A 547 -36.19 36.01 -19.32
CA ALA A 547 -35.34 35.12 -20.12
C ALA A 547 -34.00 34.79 -19.41
N ALA A 548 -33.42 35.76 -18.70
CA ALA A 548 -32.15 35.62 -17.99
C ALA A 548 -32.28 34.95 -16.62
N ALA A 549 -33.50 34.75 -16.09
CA ALA A 549 -33.72 34.24 -14.74
C ALA A 549 -33.01 32.91 -14.47
N ARG A 550 -32.94 32.02 -15.47
CA ARG A 550 -32.23 30.73 -15.38
C ARG A 550 -30.72 30.92 -15.23
N VAL A 551 -30.13 31.79 -16.05
CA VAL A 551 -28.70 32.11 -16.02
C VAL A 551 -28.34 32.82 -14.71
N PHE A 552 -29.22 33.69 -14.21
CA PHE A 552 -29.03 34.37 -12.92
C PHE A 552 -29.07 33.40 -11.74
N ALA A 553 -30.00 32.45 -11.73
CA ALA A 553 -30.06 31.40 -10.71
C ALA A 553 -28.79 30.53 -10.74
N LEU A 554 -28.33 30.16 -11.94
CA LEU A 554 -27.11 29.37 -12.11
C LEU A 554 -25.85 30.15 -11.68
N ASN A 555 -25.76 31.44 -12.00
CA ASN A 555 -24.64 32.30 -11.59
C ASN A 555 -24.61 32.52 -10.08
N ALA A 556 -25.77 32.71 -9.45
CA ALA A 556 -25.87 32.78 -8.00
C ALA A 556 -25.46 31.46 -7.33
N GLY A 557 -25.87 30.33 -7.91
CA GLY A 557 -25.45 29.00 -7.49
C GLY A 557 -23.94 28.78 -7.63
N LEU A 558 -23.35 29.19 -8.75
CA LEU A 558 -21.91 29.07 -8.99
C LEU A 558 -21.08 29.87 -7.97
N VAL A 559 -21.52 31.07 -7.58
CA VAL A 559 -20.88 31.86 -6.52
C VAL A 559 -20.99 31.15 -5.17
N ALA A 560 -22.17 30.61 -4.83
CA ALA A 560 -22.38 29.85 -3.59
C ALA A 560 -21.52 28.57 -3.55
N PHE A 561 -21.45 27.86 -4.67
CA PHE A 561 -20.62 26.66 -4.86
C PHE A 561 -19.13 26.97 -4.73
N GLN A 562 -18.63 28.04 -5.36
CA GLN A 562 -17.22 28.43 -5.21
C GLN A 562 -16.90 28.81 -3.76
N ALA A 563 -17.80 29.55 -3.10
CA ALA A 563 -17.61 29.97 -1.71
C ALA A 563 -17.62 28.79 -0.72
N LYS A 564 -18.49 27.79 -0.89
CA LYS A 564 -18.71 26.72 0.09
C LYS A 564 -18.10 25.36 -0.27
N CYS A 565 -17.95 25.07 -1.57
CA CYS A 565 -17.66 23.72 -2.07
C CYS A 565 -16.34 23.61 -2.83
N ALA A 566 -15.90 24.67 -3.52
CA ALA A 566 -14.61 24.65 -4.20
C ALA A 566 -13.44 24.69 -3.20
N GLY A 567 -12.43 23.84 -3.42
CA GLY A 567 -11.21 23.71 -2.62
C GLY A 567 -11.12 22.41 -1.82
N GLY A 568 -10.05 21.62 -2.03
CA GLY A 568 -9.85 20.31 -1.40
C GLY A 568 -9.79 20.35 0.13
N ASP A 569 -9.35 21.48 0.69
CA ASP A 569 -9.23 21.69 2.15
C ASP A 569 -10.57 21.64 2.89
N LYS A 570 -11.69 21.85 2.17
CA LYS A 570 -13.04 21.80 2.76
C LYS A 570 -13.52 20.36 2.95
N LEU A 571 -13.03 19.41 2.16
CA LEU A 571 -13.34 17.98 2.32
C LEU A 571 -12.62 17.36 3.52
N ALA A 572 -11.40 17.82 3.81
CA ALA A 572 -10.58 17.29 4.92
C ALA A 572 -11.17 17.56 6.32
N ARG A 573 -12.20 18.40 6.43
CA ARG A 573 -12.87 18.74 7.70
C ARG A 573 -13.89 17.69 8.15
N TYR A 574 -14.36 16.84 7.24
CA TYR A 574 -15.38 15.84 7.53
C TYR A 574 -14.72 14.48 7.74
N THR A 575 -14.82 13.95 8.96
CA THR A 575 -14.25 12.65 9.32
C THR A 575 -15.18 11.48 9.08
N SER A 576 -16.49 11.71 8.93
CA SER A 576 -17.48 10.65 8.68
C SER A 576 -18.01 10.66 7.25
N THR A 577 -18.22 9.48 6.69
CA THR A 577 -18.76 9.30 5.33
C THR A 577 -20.16 9.90 5.17
N ASP A 578 -21.01 9.81 6.19
CA ASP A 578 -22.34 10.43 6.18
C ASP A 578 -22.27 11.97 6.09
N ALA A 579 -21.30 12.59 6.79
CA ALA A 579 -21.09 14.02 6.70
C ALA A 579 -20.50 14.43 5.33
N LEU A 580 -19.61 13.62 4.75
CA LEU A 580 -19.06 13.83 3.40
C LEU A 580 -20.14 13.76 2.32
N LEU A 581 -21.04 12.76 2.38
CA LEU A 581 -22.16 12.64 1.44
C LEU A 581 -23.19 13.75 1.66
N GLY A 582 -23.45 14.13 2.92
CA GLY A 582 -24.27 15.29 3.27
C GLY A 582 -23.72 16.59 2.66
N PHE A 583 -22.40 16.78 2.74
CA PHE A 583 -21.70 17.89 2.12
C PHE A 583 -21.80 17.84 0.58
N GLY A 584 -21.60 16.69 -0.05
CA GLY A 584 -21.78 16.52 -1.49
C GLY A 584 -23.19 16.89 -1.97
N ARG A 585 -24.23 16.47 -1.23
CA ARG A 585 -25.64 16.84 -1.52
C ARG A 585 -25.87 18.34 -1.35
N GLN A 586 -25.30 18.95 -0.31
CA GLN A 586 -25.37 20.40 -0.10
C GLN A 586 -24.69 21.16 -1.24
N CYS A 587 -23.54 20.69 -1.72
CA CYS A 587 -22.84 21.27 -2.85
C CYS A 587 -23.61 21.14 -4.17
N LEU A 588 -24.30 20.02 -4.37
CA LEU A 588 -25.20 19.83 -5.50
C LEU A 588 -26.42 20.76 -5.45
N GLN A 589 -26.93 21.06 -4.25
CA GLN A 589 -28.01 22.02 -4.06
C GLN A 589 -27.52 23.47 -4.27
N ASP A 590 -26.34 23.80 -3.74
CA ASP A 590 -25.74 25.12 -3.85
C ASP A 590 -25.29 25.43 -5.30
N SER A 591 -25.06 24.45 -6.18
CA SER A 591 -24.63 24.69 -7.56
C SER A 591 -25.71 25.26 -8.49
N GLY A 592 -26.99 25.16 -8.12
CA GLY A 592 -28.11 25.69 -8.92
C GLY A 592 -28.38 24.96 -10.24
N LEU A 593 -27.86 23.74 -10.41
CA LEU A 593 -28.08 22.91 -11.59
C LEU A 593 -29.56 22.54 -11.81
N VAL A 594 -29.95 22.35 -13.07
CA VAL A 594 -31.31 21.95 -13.46
C VAL A 594 -31.60 20.52 -13.00
N SER A 595 -32.88 20.21 -12.75
CA SER A 595 -33.35 18.95 -12.15
C SER A 595 -32.81 17.67 -12.80
N LYS A 596 -32.57 17.63 -14.12
CA LYS A 596 -32.01 16.44 -14.78
C LYS A 596 -30.54 16.22 -14.42
N ASP A 597 -29.70 17.23 -14.61
CA ASP A 597 -28.27 17.14 -14.30
C ASP A 597 -28.05 16.99 -12.78
N ALA A 598 -28.90 17.64 -11.97
CA ALA A 598 -28.93 17.46 -10.54
C ALA A 598 -29.35 16.04 -10.15
N ALA A 599 -30.31 15.43 -10.84
CA ALA A 599 -30.69 14.04 -10.62
C ALA A 599 -29.58 13.05 -11.02
N ASP A 600 -28.88 13.30 -12.13
CA ASP A 600 -27.77 12.45 -12.59
C ASP A 600 -26.59 12.48 -11.59
N MET A 601 -26.20 13.67 -11.11
CA MET A 601 -25.16 13.81 -10.09
C MET A 601 -25.65 13.30 -8.71
N GLY A 602 -26.92 13.50 -8.39
CA GLY A 602 -27.57 12.93 -7.21
C GLY A 602 -27.57 11.40 -7.24
N ALA A 603 -27.80 10.79 -8.40
CA ALA A 603 -27.74 9.35 -8.60
C ALA A 603 -26.31 8.80 -8.43
N ARG A 604 -25.29 9.55 -8.86
CA ARG A 604 -23.88 9.19 -8.58
C ARG A 604 -23.56 9.24 -7.09
N LEU A 605 -24.00 10.28 -6.38
CA LEU A 605 -23.86 10.37 -4.92
C LEU A 605 -24.63 9.25 -4.20
N ALA A 606 -25.84 8.92 -4.67
CA ALA A 606 -26.64 7.83 -4.14
C ALA A 606 -26.02 6.45 -4.43
N ALA A 607 -25.38 6.26 -5.58
CA ALA A 607 -24.64 5.05 -5.91
C ALA A 607 -23.42 4.86 -4.99
N ILE A 608 -22.73 5.95 -4.62
CA ILE A 608 -21.67 5.91 -3.62
C ILE A 608 -22.23 5.51 -2.24
N ASP A 609 -23.42 6.01 -1.87
CA ASP A 609 -24.11 5.65 -0.62
C ASP A 609 -24.60 4.19 -0.61
N MET A 610 -25.05 3.66 -1.76
CA MET A 610 -25.50 2.25 -1.87
C MET A 610 -24.35 1.25 -1.94
N ASN A 611 -23.17 1.65 -2.46
CA ASN A 611 -21.97 0.81 -2.52
C ASN A 611 -21.14 0.85 -1.22
N ARG A 612 -21.72 1.37 -0.12
CA ARG A 612 -21.03 1.52 1.16
C ARG A 612 -20.86 0.17 1.86
N ASP A 613 -19.61 -0.11 2.21
CA ASP A 613 -19.10 -1.38 2.72
C ASP A 613 -19.63 -1.77 4.11
N ASP A 614 -20.19 -0.81 4.84
CA ASP A 614 -20.71 -0.93 6.21
C ASP A 614 -22.20 -1.33 6.26
N LYS A 615 -22.93 -1.25 5.14
CA LYS A 615 -24.34 -1.70 5.02
C LYS A 615 -24.55 -2.81 3.99
N ALA A 616 -23.56 -3.08 3.15
CA ALA A 616 -23.65 -4.11 2.14
C ALA A 616 -23.53 -5.52 2.75
N HIS A 617 -24.23 -6.50 2.16
CA HIS A 617 -24.05 -7.90 2.53
C HIS A 617 -22.59 -8.30 2.30
N ARG A 618 -21.99 -9.08 3.22
CA ARG A 618 -20.56 -9.47 3.20
C ARG A 618 -20.06 -9.97 1.84
N PHE A 619 -20.93 -10.60 1.05
CA PHE A 619 -20.65 -11.04 -0.31
C PHE A 619 -20.25 -9.89 -1.26
N VAL A 620 -20.96 -8.77 -1.20
CA VAL A 620 -20.69 -7.58 -2.01
C VAL A 620 -19.39 -6.92 -1.58
N VAL A 621 -19.11 -6.89 -0.27
CA VAL A 621 -17.85 -6.40 0.29
C VAL A 621 -16.66 -7.21 -0.24
N THR A 622 -16.76 -8.55 -0.20
CA THR A 622 -15.70 -9.42 -0.71
C THR A 622 -15.52 -9.32 -2.23
N TRP A 623 -16.61 -9.16 -2.98
CA TRP A 623 -16.56 -9.03 -4.43
C TRP A 623 -15.95 -7.69 -4.86
N ASN A 624 -16.35 -6.61 -4.20
CA ASN A 624 -15.79 -5.28 -4.40
C ASN A 624 -14.29 -5.28 -4.10
N ALA A 625 -13.84 -5.97 -3.04
CA ALA A 625 -12.41 -6.09 -2.74
C ALA A 625 -11.59 -6.72 -3.88
N PHE A 626 -12.18 -7.61 -4.69
CA PHE A 626 -11.53 -8.15 -5.90
C PHE A 626 -11.54 -7.17 -7.07
N LEU A 627 -12.67 -6.48 -7.31
CA LEU A 627 -12.76 -5.43 -8.32
C LEU A 627 -11.78 -4.28 -8.04
N ASP A 628 -11.51 -4.03 -6.77
CA ASP A 628 -10.57 -3.02 -6.29
C ASP A 628 -9.10 -3.43 -6.40
N GLY A 629 -8.82 -4.66 -6.82
CA GLY A 629 -7.45 -5.16 -6.97
C GLY A 629 -6.69 -5.35 -5.65
N ASN A 630 -7.40 -5.57 -4.53
CA ASN A 630 -6.74 -5.73 -3.24
C ASN A 630 -5.90 -7.03 -3.20
N ARG A 631 -4.57 -6.86 -3.16
CA ARG A 631 -3.59 -7.97 -3.11
C ARG A 631 -3.83 -8.94 -1.97
N LEU A 632 -4.39 -8.47 -0.85
CA LEU A 632 -4.70 -9.29 0.31
C LEU A 632 -5.90 -10.22 0.08
N ALA A 633 -6.89 -9.80 -0.72
CA ALA A 633 -8.01 -10.67 -1.12
C ALA A 633 -7.50 -11.84 -1.98
N TYR A 634 -6.57 -11.57 -2.90
CA TYR A 634 -5.90 -12.62 -3.68
C TYR A 634 -5.04 -13.53 -2.81
N LEU A 635 -4.39 -13.02 -1.76
CA LEU A 635 -3.63 -13.83 -0.81
C LEU A 635 -4.54 -14.77 -0.01
N ALA A 636 -5.67 -14.27 0.50
CA ALA A 636 -6.66 -15.11 1.19
C ALA A 636 -7.23 -16.20 0.28
N LEU A 637 -7.47 -15.87 -1.00
CA LEU A 637 -7.90 -16.84 -2.01
C LEU A 637 -6.83 -17.90 -2.29
N MET A 638 -5.56 -17.49 -2.44
CA MET A 638 -4.45 -18.42 -2.63
C MET A 638 -4.29 -19.37 -1.43
N LEU A 639 -4.43 -18.87 -0.20
CA LEU A 639 -4.36 -19.72 0.99
C LEU A 639 -5.50 -20.75 1.02
N ALA A 640 -6.73 -20.33 0.72
CA ALA A 640 -7.89 -21.23 0.66
C ALA A 640 -7.71 -22.33 -0.40
N ILE A 641 -7.28 -21.97 -1.61
CA ILE A 641 -6.96 -22.94 -2.68
C ILE A 641 -5.80 -23.86 -2.26
N GLY A 642 -4.77 -23.31 -1.63
CA GLY A 642 -3.58 -24.04 -1.21
C GLY A 642 -3.88 -25.13 -0.20
N VAL A 643 -4.74 -24.86 0.79
CA VAL A 643 -5.14 -25.86 1.79
C VAL A 643 -5.91 -27.01 1.14
N ASP A 644 -6.90 -26.72 0.29
CA ASP A 644 -7.69 -27.76 -0.38
C ASP A 644 -6.87 -28.56 -1.41
N ALA A 645 -5.91 -27.92 -2.08
CA ALA A 645 -4.95 -28.61 -2.94
C ALA A 645 -4.03 -29.55 -2.16
N LEU A 646 -3.61 -29.18 -0.94
CA LEU A 646 -2.86 -30.08 -0.05
C LEU A 646 -3.70 -31.27 0.40
N VAL A 647 -4.99 -31.06 0.70
CA VAL A 647 -5.93 -32.17 0.99
C VAL A 647 -6.03 -33.11 -0.22
N PHE A 648 -6.17 -32.57 -1.43
CA PHE A 648 -6.19 -33.37 -2.65
C PHE A 648 -4.92 -34.20 -2.85
N LEU A 649 -3.74 -33.57 -2.75
CA LEU A 649 -2.46 -34.24 -2.91
C LEU A 649 -2.27 -35.33 -1.86
N SER A 650 -2.65 -35.07 -0.61
CA SER A 650 -2.59 -36.08 0.45
C SER A 650 -3.52 -37.26 0.20
N GLY A 651 -4.73 -37.02 -0.33
CA GLY A 651 -5.67 -38.08 -0.71
C GLY A 651 -5.18 -38.91 -1.90
N LEU A 652 -4.59 -38.25 -2.90
CA LEU A 652 -4.04 -38.89 -4.10
C LEU A 652 -2.86 -39.82 -3.77
N PHE A 653 -1.89 -39.33 -3.00
CA PHE A 653 -0.71 -40.11 -2.63
C PHE A 653 -1.01 -41.13 -1.52
N GLY A 654 -1.95 -40.84 -0.63
CA GLY A 654 -2.44 -41.79 0.37
C GLY A 654 -3.01 -43.07 -0.25
N ALA A 655 -3.69 -42.97 -1.40
CA ALA A 655 -4.24 -44.12 -2.11
C ALA A 655 -3.17 -45.03 -2.76
N GLN A 656 -2.02 -44.49 -3.18
CA GLN A 656 -0.94 -45.26 -3.81
C GLN A 656 -0.10 -46.06 -2.81
N ALA A 657 -0.15 -45.68 -1.54
CA ALA A 657 0.68 -46.21 -0.47
C ALA A 657 0.29 -47.63 -0.01
N LEU A 658 -0.99 -47.99 0.00
CA LEU A 658 -1.48 -49.27 0.56
C LEU A 658 -1.44 -50.44 -0.43
N ARG A 659 -0.57 -50.39 -1.44
CA ARG A 659 -0.56 -51.34 -2.56
C ARG A 659 0.19 -52.63 -2.20
N SER A 660 -0.41 -53.78 -2.56
CA SER A 660 0.26 -55.08 -2.52
C SER A 660 1.29 -55.18 -3.66
N PRO A 661 2.50 -55.73 -3.45
CA PRO A 661 3.47 -55.97 -4.52
C PRO A 661 2.91 -56.88 -5.63
N LEU A 662 1.92 -57.72 -5.31
CA LEU A 662 1.22 -58.55 -6.30
C LEU A 662 0.35 -57.76 -7.31
N SER A 663 0.06 -56.49 -7.05
CA SER A 663 -0.71 -55.63 -7.95
C SER A 663 0.07 -55.20 -9.19
N ASP A 664 1.39 -55.35 -9.19
CA ASP A 664 2.25 -55.05 -10.33
C ASP A 664 2.36 -56.22 -11.33
N VAL A 665 1.83 -57.39 -10.98
CA VAL A 665 1.80 -58.55 -11.88
C VAL A 665 0.81 -58.29 -13.03
N PRO A 666 1.26 -58.29 -14.30
CA PRO A 666 0.37 -58.11 -15.44
C PRO A 666 -0.54 -59.33 -15.59
N SER A 667 -1.84 -59.17 -15.28
CA SER A 667 -2.83 -60.23 -15.37
C SER A 667 -3.86 -59.98 -16.49
N PRO A 668 -4.26 -61.01 -17.26
CA PRO A 668 -5.32 -60.88 -18.27
C PRO A 668 -6.73 -60.76 -17.66
N LYS A 669 -6.89 -60.97 -16.36
CA LYS A 669 -8.18 -60.83 -15.64
C LYS A 669 -8.07 -59.70 -14.61
N ALA A 670 -9.02 -58.77 -14.64
CA ALA A 670 -9.11 -57.71 -13.63
C ALA A 670 -9.43 -58.32 -12.26
N ARG A 671 -8.45 -58.32 -11.35
CA ARG A 671 -8.59 -58.74 -9.95
C ARG A 671 -8.00 -57.66 -9.04
N SER A 672 -8.65 -57.39 -7.92
CA SER A 672 -8.13 -56.43 -6.93
C SER A 672 -6.87 -56.99 -6.25
N ALA A 673 -6.01 -56.11 -5.73
CA ALA A 673 -4.82 -56.49 -4.98
C ALA A 673 -5.15 -57.46 -3.81
N GLU A 674 -6.22 -57.18 -3.06
CA GLU A 674 -6.71 -58.03 -1.98
C GLU A 674 -7.14 -59.42 -2.46
N GLN A 675 -7.74 -59.53 -3.65
CA GLN A 675 -8.11 -60.82 -4.23
C GLN A 675 -6.88 -61.64 -4.66
N LEU A 676 -5.84 -60.98 -5.19
CA LEU A 676 -4.58 -61.62 -5.55
C LEU A 676 -3.86 -62.17 -4.30
N GLU A 677 -3.82 -61.38 -3.23
CA GLU A 677 -3.27 -61.79 -1.95
C GLU A 677 -4.02 -62.98 -1.33
N ALA A 678 -5.35 -62.94 -1.33
CA ALA A 678 -6.17 -64.00 -0.77
C ALA A 678 -5.91 -65.36 -1.45
N ILE A 679 -5.68 -65.36 -2.77
CA ILE A 679 -5.36 -66.57 -3.54
C ILE A 679 -4.04 -67.20 -3.05
N VAL A 680 -2.99 -66.39 -2.88
CA VAL A 680 -1.67 -66.88 -2.43
C VAL A 680 -1.70 -67.25 -0.93
N LYS A 681 -2.35 -66.44 -0.08
CA LYS A 681 -2.54 -66.74 1.36
C LYS A 681 -3.28 -68.05 1.60
N ASN A 682 -4.32 -68.34 0.81
CA ASN A 682 -5.05 -69.62 0.90
C ASN A 682 -4.20 -70.82 0.45
N ALA A 683 -3.27 -70.61 -0.48
CA ALA A 683 -2.35 -71.65 -0.92
C ALA A 683 -1.34 -72.04 0.19
N LEU A 684 -0.85 -71.06 0.96
CA LEU A 684 0.11 -71.24 2.07
C LEU A 684 -0.47 -72.02 3.27
N GLY A 685 -1.80 -72.05 3.46
CA GLY A 685 -2.45 -72.88 4.48
C GLY A 685 -2.30 -72.38 5.92
N GLU A 686 -2.39 -73.30 6.90
CA GLU A 686 -2.28 -73.00 8.34
C GLU A 686 -0.82 -72.75 8.77
N GLU A 687 0.12 -73.52 8.21
CA GLU A 687 1.58 -73.38 8.42
C GLU A 687 2.18 -72.31 7.49
N ARG A 688 1.72 -71.06 7.61
CA ARG A 688 2.08 -69.98 6.68
C ARG A 688 3.57 -69.65 6.67
N LEU A 689 4.19 -69.65 7.86
CA LEU A 689 5.61 -69.32 8.00
C LEU A 689 6.48 -70.38 7.32
N GLU A 690 6.26 -71.65 7.67
CA GLU A 690 7.03 -72.78 7.15
C GLU A 690 6.88 -72.92 5.64
N ASN A 691 5.65 -72.84 5.11
CA ASN A 691 5.41 -72.97 3.68
C ASN A 691 5.97 -71.78 2.87
N ALA A 692 5.98 -70.57 3.42
CA ALA A 692 6.59 -69.41 2.79
C ALA A 692 8.12 -69.50 2.78
N GLU A 693 8.74 -69.93 3.88
CA GLU A 693 10.19 -70.14 3.96
C GLU A 693 10.67 -71.29 3.06
N LEU A 694 9.93 -72.40 3.01
CA LEU A 694 10.19 -73.50 2.10
C LEU A 694 10.19 -73.02 0.64
N MET A 695 9.19 -72.23 0.26
CA MET A 695 9.08 -71.66 -1.09
C MET A 695 10.21 -70.66 -1.40
N LEU A 696 10.58 -69.79 -0.45
CA LEU A 696 11.69 -68.85 -0.62
C LEU A 696 13.05 -69.57 -0.72
N SER A 697 13.25 -70.65 0.04
CA SER A 697 14.49 -71.45 0.01
C SER A 697 14.66 -72.26 -1.28
N ALA A 698 13.55 -72.58 -1.96
CA ALA A 698 13.55 -73.31 -3.22
C ALA A 698 13.78 -72.42 -4.45
N MET A 699 13.76 -71.08 -4.29
CA MET A 699 14.01 -70.13 -5.37
C MET A 699 15.50 -69.89 -5.58
N GLN A 700 15.95 -70.08 -6.82
CA GLN A 700 17.32 -69.83 -7.26
C GLN A 700 17.36 -68.59 -8.17
N PRO A 701 18.32 -67.66 -7.99
CA PRO A 701 18.44 -66.49 -8.84
C PRO A 701 18.91 -66.89 -10.25
N ILE A 702 18.36 -66.26 -11.28
CA ILE A 702 18.78 -66.42 -12.68
C ILE A 702 19.73 -65.27 -13.02
N GLY A 703 20.97 -65.59 -13.41
CA GLY A 703 22.01 -64.59 -13.70
C GLY A 703 21.97 -64.01 -15.12
N ILE A 704 20.80 -63.65 -15.65
CA ILE A 704 20.66 -63.06 -17.00
C ILE A 704 20.31 -61.57 -16.88
N GLU A 705 21.08 -60.70 -17.54
CA GLU A 705 20.84 -59.24 -17.57
C GLU A 705 19.41 -58.93 -18.05
N GLY A 706 18.60 -58.35 -17.16
CA GLY A 706 17.26 -57.83 -17.48
C GLY A 706 16.07 -58.76 -17.18
N ASP A 707 16.28 -59.99 -16.69
CA ASP A 707 15.19 -60.90 -16.29
C ASP A 707 15.20 -61.16 -14.77
N ASN A 708 14.33 -60.46 -14.03
CA ASN A 708 14.23 -60.54 -12.56
C ASN A 708 13.47 -61.79 -12.06
N ARG A 709 13.43 -62.86 -12.84
CA ARG A 709 12.73 -64.10 -12.48
C ARG A 709 13.66 -65.06 -11.73
N SER A 710 13.11 -65.75 -10.73
CA SER A 710 13.76 -66.82 -9.99
C SER A 710 13.36 -68.18 -10.55
N LEU A 711 14.28 -69.13 -10.60
CA LEU A 711 14.01 -70.51 -11.01
C LEU A 711 13.69 -71.37 -9.78
N VAL A 712 12.64 -72.18 -9.86
CA VAL A 712 12.35 -73.23 -8.88
C VAL A 712 12.40 -74.58 -9.58
N ASP A 713 13.27 -75.47 -9.12
CA ASP A 713 13.40 -76.85 -9.61
C ASP A 713 12.93 -77.84 -8.54
N LEU A 714 11.85 -78.58 -8.81
CA LEU A 714 11.29 -79.54 -7.87
C LEU A 714 11.89 -80.95 -7.99
N SER A 715 12.77 -81.21 -8.96
CA SER A 715 13.31 -82.55 -9.24
C SER A 715 14.18 -83.13 -8.12
N GLY A 716 14.76 -82.28 -7.27
CA GLY A 716 15.61 -82.67 -6.14
C GLY A 716 14.94 -82.68 -4.76
N CYS A 717 13.61 -82.47 -4.67
CA CYS A 717 12.89 -82.35 -3.40
C CYS A 717 12.16 -83.65 -2.99
N ASP A 718 12.00 -83.85 -1.67
CA ASP A 718 11.14 -84.92 -1.14
C ASP A 718 9.68 -84.73 -1.59
N TYR A 719 8.93 -85.84 -1.72
CA TYR A 719 7.55 -85.84 -2.25
C TYR A 719 6.60 -84.87 -1.52
N GLU A 720 6.66 -84.83 -0.18
CA GLU A 720 5.81 -83.93 0.62
C GLU A 720 6.20 -82.46 0.46
N THR A 721 7.50 -82.16 0.40
CA THR A 721 8.02 -80.81 0.19
C THR A 721 7.65 -80.29 -1.20
N ALA A 722 7.83 -81.12 -2.23
CA ALA A 722 7.46 -80.80 -3.61
C ALA A 722 5.94 -80.53 -3.73
N ARG A 723 5.10 -81.29 -3.01
CA ARG A 723 3.64 -81.08 -3.00
C ARG A 723 3.24 -79.74 -2.38
N ARG A 724 3.87 -79.34 -1.27
CA ARG A 724 3.62 -78.05 -0.60
C ARG A 724 4.03 -76.88 -1.49
N ILE A 725 5.22 -76.94 -2.10
CA ILE A 725 5.73 -75.91 -3.01
C ILE A 725 4.85 -75.79 -4.26
N ARG A 726 4.44 -76.93 -4.85
CA ARG A 726 3.58 -76.97 -6.03
C ARG A 726 2.23 -76.27 -5.82
N LYS A 727 1.65 -76.36 -4.61
CA LYS A 727 0.38 -75.68 -4.29
C LYS A 727 0.51 -74.15 -4.40
N VAL A 728 1.64 -73.60 -3.96
CA VAL A 728 1.93 -72.16 -4.06
C VAL A 728 2.27 -71.76 -5.50
N LEU A 729 3.02 -72.58 -6.22
CA LEU A 729 3.35 -72.35 -7.64
C LEU A 729 2.10 -72.35 -8.54
N VAL A 730 1.14 -73.24 -8.30
CA VAL A 730 -0.14 -73.27 -9.04
C VAL A 730 -0.97 -72.02 -8.76
N ALA A 731 -1.01 -71.57 -7.50
CA ALA A 731 -1.66 -70.31 -7.14
C ALA A 731 -0.97 -69.11 -7.84
N GLY A 732 0.37 -69.08 -7.85
CA GLY A 732 1.17 -68.09 -8.55
C GLY A 732 0.96 -68.09 -10.07
N ALA A 733 0.80 -69.25 -10.68
CA ALA A 733 0.49 -69.37 -12.11
C ALA A 733 -0.92 -68.82 -12.43
N SER A 734 -1.89 -69.02 -11.53
CA SER A 734 -3.26 -68.52 -11.70
C SER A 734 -3.37 -66.98 -11.71
N ILE A 735 -2.37 -66.29 -11.18
CA ILE A 735 -2.27 -64.82 -11.15
C ILE A 735 -1.26 -64.27 -12.16
N GLY A 736 -0.59 -65.12 -12.93
CA GLY A 736 0.43 -64.71 -13.91
C GLY A 736 1.81 -64.42 -13.31
N ALA A 737 2.03 -64.77 -12.03
CA ALA A 737 3.29 -64.55 -11.33
C ALA A 737 4.28 -65.71 -11.51
N VAL A 738 3.82 -66.88 -11.97
CA VAL A 738 4.64 -68.07 -12.21
C VAL A 738 4.37 -68.59 -13.61
N GLU A 739 5.43 -68.91 -14.34
CA GLU A 739 5.39 -69.49 -15.68
C GLU A 739 6.19 -70.80 -15.66
N ARG A 740 5.69 -71.84 -16.32
CA ARG A 740 6.43 -73.11 -16.43
C ARG A 740 7.46 -72.98 -17.55
N ASP A 741 8.68 -73.47 -17.32
CA ASP A 741 9.73 -73.43 -18.34
C ASP A 741 9.30 -74.22 -19.60
N PRO A 742 9.17 -73.57 -20.77
CA PRO A 742 8.76 -74.24 -22.01
C PRO A 742 9.87 -75.11 -22.62
N SER A 743 11.11 -74.98 -22.14
CA SER A 743 12.30 -75.59 -22.75
C SER A 743 12.43 -77.10 -22.49
N ASP A 744 11.79 -77.61 -21.44
CA ASP A 744 11.89 -79.03 -21.04
C ASP A 744 10.56 -79.54 -20.44
N ALA A 745 9.71 -80.15 -21.28
CA ALA A 745 8.34 -80.54 -20.90
C ALA A 745 8.28 -81.64 -19.81
N GLY A 746 9.38 -82.38 -19.61
CA GLY A 746 9.51 -83.43 -18.59
C GLY A 746 10.05 -82.96 -17.24
N ALA A 747 10.66 -81.78 -17.16
CA ALA A 747 11.22 -81.23 -15.93
C ALA A 747 10.17 -80.42 -15.14
N GLU A 748 10.19 -80.53 -13.80
CA GLU A 748 9.36 -79.72 -12.90
C GLU A 748 10.07 -78.38 -12.56
N ARG A 749 10.35 -77.59 -13.60
CA ARG A 749 11.00 -76.27 -13.50
C ARG A 749 10.01 -75.12 -13.74
N TYR A 750 10.07 -74.11 -12.86
CA TYR A 750 9.16 -72.97 -12.87
C TYR A 750 9.93 -71.65 -12.75
N PHE A 751 9.56 -70.67 -13.57
CA PHE A 751 10.01 -69.28 -13.47
C PHE A 751 9.04 -68.48 -12.60
N VAL A 752 9.55 -67.88 -11.54
CA VAL A 752 8.79 -67.09 -10.57
C VAL A 752 9.20 -65.64 -10.70
N ARG A 753 8.24 -64.72 -10.83
CA ARG A 753 8.56 -63.28 -10.89
C ARG A 753 8.93 -62.71 -9.52
N SER A 754 9.71 -61.63 -9.51
CA SER A 754 10.18 -60.95 -8.30
C SER A 754 9.06 -60.47 -7.39
N GLU A 755 7.90 -60.09 -7.94
CA GLU A 755 6.77 -59.58 -7.14
C GLU A 755 6.18 -60.66 -6.21
N LEU A 756 6.21 -61.94 -6.61
CA LEU A 756 5.78 -63.05 -5.75
C LEU A 756 6.82 -63.36 -4.67
N PHE A 757 8.11 -63.22 -4.98
CA PHE A 757 9.19 -63.35 -4.01
C PHE A 757 9.07 -62.27 -2.91
N GLU A 758 8.90 -61.01 -3.30
CA GLU A 758 8.68 -59.89 -2.38
C GLU A 758 7.46 -60.12 -1.49
N TYR A 759 6.34 -60.52 -2.07
CA TYR A 759 5.14 -60.85 -1.32
C TYR A 759 5.34 -61.96 -0.29
N LEU A 760 5.96 -63.07 -0.69
CA LEU A 760 6.24 -64.20 0.21
C LEU A 760 7.20 -63.81 1.34
N SER A 761 8.16 -62.93 1.08
CA SER A 761 9.09 -62.42 2.09
C SER A 761 8.37 -61.57 3.16
N VAL A 762 7.40 -60.73 2.75
CA VAL A 762 6.55 -59.95 3.64
C VAL A 762 5.65 -60.85 4.48
N VAL A 763 5.04 -61.86 3.86
CA VAL A 763 4.20 -62.85 4.57
C VAL A 763 5.01 -63.65 5.59
N ALA A 764 6.22 -64.10 5.22
CA ALA A 764 7.10 -64.81 6.13
C ALA A 764 7.50 -63.92 7.32
N ASN A 765 7.90 -62.66 7.08
CA ASN A 765 8.29 -61.76 8.16
C ASN A 765 7.12 -61.43 9.11
N SER A 766 5.93 -61.16 8.55
CA SER A 766 4.72 -60.91 9.35
C SER A 766 4.30 -62.14 10.16
N ALA A 767 4.42 -63.35 9.61
CA ALA A 767 4.15 -64.58 10.32
C ALA A 767 5.14 -64.82 11.49
N ARG A 768 6.43 -64.48 11.31
CA ARG A 768 7.44 -64.54 12.39
C ARG A 768 7.13 -63.60 13.56
N GLU A 769 6.63 -62.41 13.28
CA GLU A 769 6.28 -61.42 14.31
C GLU A 769 5.02 -61.80 15.09
N THR A 770 4.11 -62.55 14.46
CA THR A 770 2.84 -62.95 15.06
C THR A 770 2.98 -64.18 15.98
N ASP A 771 4.00 -65.01 15.78
CA ASP A 771 4.28 -66.20 16.58
C ASP A 771 5.02 -65.84 17.90
N ARG A 772 4.25 -65.81 19.00
CA ARG A 772 4.73 -65.45 20.35
C ARG A 772 5.71 -66.48 20.92
N ASP A 773 5.58 -67.74 20.56
CA ASP A 773 6.40 -68.81 21.13
C ASP A 773 7.80 -68.79 20.51
N TYR A 774 7.90 -68.48 19.21
CA TYR A 774 9.18 -68.28 18.52
C TYR A 774 9.95 -67.06 19.07
N THR A 775 9.27 -65.92 19.22
CA THR A 775 9.89 -64.70 19.76
C THR A 775 10.34 -64.85 21.21
N ASN A 776 9.53 -65.51 22.06
CA ASN A 776 9.89 -65.77 23.45
C ASN A 776 11.08 -66.74 23.57
N ARG A 777 11.10 -67.82 22.78
CA ARG A 777 12.22 -68.78 22.77
C ARG A 777 13.53 -68.12 22.34
N ARG A 778 13.52 -67.28 21.29
CA ARG A 778 14.71 -66.56 20.82
C ARG A 778 15.26 -65.60 21.88
N ARG A 779 14.38 -64.83 22.54
CA ARG A 779 14.75 -63.95 23.66
C ARG A 779 15.31 -64.75 24.84
N LEU A 780 14.73 -65.92 25.13
CA LEU A 780 15.17 -66.79 26.20
C LEU A 780 16.58 -67.34 25.93
N ILE A 781 16.86 -67.80 24.71
CA ILE A 781 18.20 -68.21 24.30
C ILE A 781 19.21 -67.08 24.50
N GLN A 782 18.88 -65.85 24.08
CA GLN A 782 19.78 -64.70 24.24
C GLN A 782 20.07 -64.37 25.70
N ILE A 783 19.03 -64.24 26.53
CA ILE A 783 19.17 -63.81 27.93
C ILE A 783 19.84 -64.88 28.78
N VAL A 784 19.45 -66.14 28.61
CA VAL A 784 20.07 -67.29 29.30
C VAL A 784 21.50 -67.48 28.82
N GLY A 785 21.76 -67.29 27.52
CA GLY A 785 23.10 -67.38 26.94
C GLY A 785 24.10 -66.38 27.54
N VAL A 786 23.66 -65.16 27.88
CA VAL A 786 24.49 -64.16 28.58
C VAL A 786 24.71 -64.56 30.04
N ALA A 787 23.69 -65.09 30.71
CA ALA A 787 23.80 -65.55 32.10
C ALA A 787 24.74 -66.76 32.28
N LEU A 788 25.02 -67.48 31.19
CA LEU A 788 25.89 -68.65 31.15
C LEU A 788 27.35 -68.33 30.78
N GLU A 789 27.70 -67.09 30.43
CA GLU A 789 29.10 -66.71 30.15
C GLU A 789 29.98 -66.75 31.42
N PRO A 790 31.29 -67.09 31.34
CA PRO A 790 32.13 -67.20 30.13
C PRO A 790 32.12 -68.56 29.41
N ASP A 791 31.71 -69.66 30.04
CA ASP A 791 31.68 -71.01 29.44
C ASP A 791 30.23 -71.54 29.38
N PRO A 792 29.49 -71.27 28.29
CA PRO A 792 28.06 -71.53 28.25
C PRO A 792 27.71 -73.02 28.26
N CYS A 793 28.59 -73.88 27.75
CA CYS A 793 28.35 -75.32 27.71
C CYS A 793 28.49 -75.93 29.12
N ARG A 794 29.61 -75.65 29.79
CA ARG A 794 29.90 -76.18 31.13
C ARG A 794 28.98 -75.58 32.19
N ASN A 795 28.66 -74.30 32.08
CA ASN A 795 27.74 -73.65 32.99
C ASN A 795 26.29 -74.14 32.79
N ALA A 796 25.87 -74.45 31.56
CA ALA A 796 24.54 -75.01 31.31
C ALA A 796 24.40 -76.42 31.90
N GLU A 797 25.46 -77.24 31.79
CA GLU A 797 25.51 -78.56 32.45
C GLU A 797 25.45 -78.44 33.96
N THR A 798 26.22 -77.51 34.55
CA THR A 798 26.21 -77.24 36.01
C THR A 798 24.82 -76.83 36.50
N VAL A 799 24.07 -76.04 35.72
CA VAL A 799 22.69 -75.66 36.08
C VAL A 799 21.74 -76.85 35.94
N LEU A 800 21.86 -77.66 34.89
CA LEU A 800 21.03 -78.85 34.69
C LEU A 800 21.19 -79.89 35.81
N ASP A 801 22.37 -80.00 36.42
CA ASP A 801 22.63 -80.92 37.53
C ASP A 801 21.79 -80.64 38.79
N TYR A 802 21.32 -79.40 38.96
CA TYR A 802 20.47 -78.99 40.09
C TYR A 802 18.99 -78.86 39.72
N VAL A 803 18.60 -79.23 38.49
CA VAL A 803 17.22 -79.20 38.01
C VAL A 803 16.56 -80.56 38.25
N GLU A 804 15.75 -80.64 39.29
CA GLU A 804 15.02 -81.87 39.65
C GLU A 804 13.68 -81.94 38.91
N PRO A 805 13.37 -83.03 38.18
CA PRO A 805 12.08 -83.17 37.50
C PRO A 805 10.93 -83.31 38.50
N ILE A 806 9.79 -82.69 38.20
CA ILE A 806 8.54 -82.83 38.97
C ILE A 806 7.41 -83.30 38.08
N ASN A 807 6.41 -83.97 38.66
CA ASN A 807 5.19 -84.30 37.93
C ASN A 807 4.50 -83.02 37.45
N GLN A 808 4.27 -82.94 36.13
CA GLN A 808 3.73 -81.75 35.47
C GLN A 808 2.45 -81.25 36.17
N ARG A 809 2.57 -80.11 36.86
CA ARG A 809 1.43 -79.34 37.38
C ARG A 809 1.60 -77.90 36.93
N HIS A 810 0.62 -77.40 36.19
CA HIS A 810 0.51 -75.99 35.77
C HIS A 810 1.65 -75.52 34.83
N GLY A 811 2.15 -76.41 33.96
CA GLY A 811 3.14 -76.09 32.94
C GLY A 811 4.62 -76.12 33.39
N PHE A 812 4.89 -76.29 34.68
CA PHE A 812 6.25 -76.48 35.21
C PHE A 812 6.63 -77.96 35.19
N MET A 813 7.85 -78.23 34.74
CA MET A 813 8.39 -79.58 34.51
C MET A 813 9.49 -79.95 35.51
N ALA A 814 10.13 -78.97 36.14
CA ALA A 814 11.20 -79.20 37.09
C ALA A 814 11.20 -78.16 38.21
N LYS A 815 11.93 -78.44 39.29
CA LYS A 815 12.19 -77.50 40.40
C LYS A 815 13.69 -77.39 40.67
N VAL A 816 14.10 -76.27 41.23
CA VAL A 816 15.46 -76.05 41.75
C VAL A 816 15.33 -75.50 43.17
N GLU A 817 15.90 -76.19 44.14
CA GLU A 817 15.97 -75.74 45.53
C GLU A 817 17.29 -75.00 45.74
N LEU A 818 17.23 -73.66 45.87
CA LEU A 818 18.45 -72.84 45.89
C LEU A 818 19.28 -73.08 47.16
N ASP A 819 18.64 -73.53 48.24
CA ASP A 819 19.30 -73.85 49.51
C ASP A 819 20.09 -75.15 49.47
N ALA A 820 19.76 -76.07 48.54
CA ALA A 820 20.49 -77.31 48.32
C ALA A 820 21.73 -77.14 47.42
N VAL A 821 21.90 -75.97 46.77
CA VAL A 821 23.03 -75.70 45.87
C VAL A 821 24.25 -75.24 46.68
N PRO A 822 25.44 -75.86 46.51
CA PRO A 822 26.69 -75.42 47.14
C PRO A 822 27.00 -73.95 46.84
N THR A 823 27.64 -73.26 47.79
CA THR A 823 27.95 -71.81 47.70
C THR A 823 28.68 -71.42 46.41
N ASP A 824 29.47 -72.34 45.85
CA ASP A 824 30.30 -72.11 44.67
C ASP A 824 29.47 -72.05 43.37
N HIS A 825 28.39 -72.85 43.27
CA HIS A 825 27.50 -72.90 42.10
C HIS A 825 26.24 -72.04 42.26
N ARG A 826 25.91 -71.68 43.51
CA ARG A 826 24.68 -70.96 43.87
C ARG A 826 24.50 -69.65 43.10
N ARG A 827 25.57 -68.88 42.91
CA ARG A 827 25.51 -67.60 42.17
C ARG A 827 25.21 -67.80 40.69
N LEU A 828 25.81 -68.80 40.05
CA LEU A 828 25.59 -69.13 38.64
C LEU A 828 24.15 -69.59 38.41
N VAL A 829 23.70 -70.58 39.20
CA VAL A 829 22.34 -71.14 39.14
C VAL A 829 21.30 -70.04 39.38
N GLN A 830 21.50 -69.20 40.40
CA GLN A 830 20.60 -68.08 40.67
C GLN A 830 20.57 -67.04 39.55
N THR A 831 21.72 -66.74 38.92
CA THR A 831 21.80 -65.79 37.81
C THR A 831 21.02 -66.30 36.60
N VAL A 832 21.17 -67.59 36.26
CA VAL A 832 20.46 -68.23 35.15
C VAL A 832 18.95 -68.34 35.43
N LEU A 833 18.55 -68.70 36.65
CA LEU A 833 17.14 -68.76 37.04
C LEU A 833 16.48 -67.37 37.07
N ASN A 834 17.17 -66.35 37.55
CA ASN A 834 16.68 -64.97 37.53
C ASN A 834 16.58 -64.44 36.08
N ALA A 835 17.54 -64.78 35.22
CA ALA A 835 17.53 -64.43 33.80
C ALA A 835 16.37 -65.12 33.07
N ALA A 836 16.07 -66.37 33.39
CA ALA A 836 14.93 -67.08 32.81
C ALA A 836 13.57 -66.64 33.39
N MET A 837 13.55 -66.12 34.62
CA MET A 837 12.36 -65.55 35.25
C MET A 837 11.85 -64.30 34.54
N THR A 838 12.73 -63.53 33.86
CA THR A 838 12.30 -62.34 33.10
C THR A 838 11.37 -62.65 31.93
N LEU A 839 11.29 -63.91 31.50
CA LEU A 839 10.44 -64.39 30.41
C LEU A 839 9.44 -65.47 30.88
N ASP A 840 9.11 -65.49 32.18
CA ASP A 840 8.16 -66.44 32.81
C ASP A 840 8.50 -67.94 32.59
N ALA A 841 9.74 -68.23 32.20
CA ALA A 841 10.23 -69.60 32.05
C ALA A 841 10.59 -70.23 33.41
N VAL A 842 10.73 -69.40 34.45
CA VAL A 842 10.97 -69.80 35.85
C VAL A 842 10.10 -68.98 36.77
N GLN A 843 9.53 -69.59 37.81
CA GLN A 843 8.76 -68.92 38.86
C GLN A 843 9.34 -69.21 40.23
N ARG A 844 9.53 -68.19 41.07
CA ARG A 844 9.98 -68.34 42.45
C ARG A 844 8.79 -68.60 43.39
N HIS A 845 8.96 -69.53 44.31
CA HIS A 845 8.00 -69.88 45.34
C HIS A 845 8.71 -69.83 46.72
N ASP A 846 8.38 -68.82 47.52
CA ASP A 846 8.89 -68.66 48.88
C ASP A 846 7.86 -69.18 49.89
N ARG A 847 8.21 -70.19 50.70
CA ARG A 847 7.36 -70.67 51.81
C ARG A 847 7.79 -70.01 53.12
N GLY A 848 6.90 -69.22 53.75
CA GLY A 848 7.13 -68.58 55.05
C GLY A 848 5.87 -68.54 55.92
N GLY A 849 5.99 -68.98 57.17
CA GLY A 849 4.89 -69.40 58.06
C GLY A 849 3.85 -68.37 58.50
N VAL A 850 2.64 -68.88 58.74
CA VAL A 850 1.47 -68.14 59.26
C VAL A 850 1.64 -67.88 60.77
N PRO A 851 1.56 -66.63 61.28
CA PRO A 851 1.57 -66.41 62.73
C PRO A 851 0.18 -66.67 63.33
N LYS A 852 0.05 -67.71 64.18
CA LYS A 852 -1.11 -67.91 65.05
C LYS A 852 -0.97 -67.09 66.33
N ALA A 853 -1.86 -66.11 66.48
CA ALA A 853 -2.50 -65.58 67.68
C ALA A 853 -1.70 -65.17 68.95
N GLY A 854 -2.01 -63.97 69.44
CA GLY A 854 -1.77 -63.51 70.81
C GLY A 854 -1.01 -62.18 70.90
N PRO A 855 -1.54 -61.10 71.52
CA PRO A 855 -0.88 -59.80 71.60
C PRO A 855 0.46 -59.83 72.36
N LEU A 856 0.66 -60.83 73.23
CA LEU A 856 1.92 -61.06 73.96
C LEU A 856 2.98 -61.83 73.16
N GLY A 857 2.63 -62.43 72.01
CA GLY A 857 3.56 -63.20 71.16
C GLY A 857 4.36 -62.36 70.16
N ARG A 858 4.02 -61.08 69.95
CA ARG A 858 4.74 -60.18 69.02
C ARG A 858 6.07 -59.66 69.54
N LEU A 859 6.31 -59.74 70.85
CA LEU A 859 7.54 -59.22 71.46
C LEU A 859 8.67 -60.25 71.58
N LEU A 860 8.42 -61.54 71.29
CA LEU A 860 9.39 -62.62 71.50
C LEU A 860 9.59 -63.58 70.29
N ALA A 861 9.08 -63.25 69.10
CA ALA A 861 9.23 -64.14 67.95
C ALA A 861 10.62 -63.99 67.28
N HIS A 862 11.47 -65.01 67.42
CA HIS A 862 12.63 -65.23 66.55
C HIS A 862 12.15 -65.72 65.17
N ARG A 863 12.75 -65.17 64.12
CA ARG A 863 12.39 -65.35 62.71
C ARG A 863 13.07 -66.61 62.17
N GLU A 864 12.33 -67.65 61.78
CA GLU A 864 12.87 -68.81 61.05
C GLU A 864 13.23 -68.42 59.60
N PRO A 865 14.28 -69.05 58.99
CA PRO A 865 14.70 -68.76 57.63
C PRO A 865 13.68 -69.28 56.58
N LEU A 866 13.48 -68.51 55.51
CA LEU A 866 12.60 -68.87 54.37
C LEU A 866 13.32 -69.82 53.40
N GLU A 867 12.72 -70.97 53.10
CA GLU A 867 13.17 -71.84 52.00
C GLU A 867 12.74 -71.25 50.64
N THR A 868 13.70 -71.10 49.71
CA THR A 868 13.45 -70.53 48.37
C THR A 868 13.50 -71.61 47.29
N THR A 869 12.34 -71.96 46.72
CA THR A 869 12.22 -72.93 45.61
C THR A 869 11.90 -72.24 44.29
N TYR A 870 12.53 -72.65 43.20
CA TYR A 870 12.23 -72.19 41.85
C TYR A 870 11.55 -73.30 41.04
N LEU A 871 10.48 -72.98 40.30
CA LEU A 871 9.78 -73.88 39.39
C LEU A 871 10.18 -73.53 37.95
N VAL A 872 10.57 -74.53 37.16
CA VAL A 872 11.14 -74.39 35.82
C VAL A 872 10.21 -74.98 34.76
N ARG A 873 9.94 -74.20 33.70
CA ARG A 873 9.13 -74.59 32.53
C ARG A 873 9.98 -75.37 31.50
N SER A 874 9.30 -76.06 30.58
CA SER A 874 9.91 -76.80 29.46
C SER A 874 10.90 -76.00 28.62
N ASP A 875 10.67 -74.69 28.50
CA ASP A 875 11.36 -73.87 27.52
C ASP A 875 12.78 -73.56 27.98
N LEU A 876 12.97 -73.26 29.28
CA LEU A 876 14.31 -73.14 29.85
C LEU A 876 15.06 -74.46 29.77
N PHE A 877 14.40 -75.58 30.09
CA PHE A 877 15.02 -76.89 30.02
C PHE A 877 15.52 -77.22 28.61
N LYS A 878 14.71 -76.97 27.57
CA LYS A 878 15.10 -77.11 26.17
C LYS A 878 16.27 -76.19 25.79
N VAL A 879 16.28 -74.95 26.26
CA VAL A 879 17.37 -73.99 26.01
C VAL A 879 18.68 -74.44 26.66
N LEU A 880 18.64 -74.91 27.91
CA LEU A 880 19.82 -75.44 28.59
C LEU A 880 20.37 -76.69 27.90
N LEU A 881 19.50 -77.58 27.39
CA LEU A 881 19.91 -78.72 26.58
C LEU A 881 20.54 -78.31 25.25
N LEU A 882 20.04 -77.26 24.59
CA LEU A 882 20.66 -76.72 23.38
C LEU A 882 22.08 -76.23 23.65
N TYR A 883 22.29 -75.52 24.77
CA TYR A 883 23.63 -75.05 25.18
C TYR A 883 24.56 -76.20 25.57
N ARG A 884 24.04 -77.22 26.25
CA ARG A 884 24.80 -78.45 26.55
C ARG A 884 25.25 -79.18 25.28
N ALA A 885 24.39 -79.24 24.25
CA ALA A 885 24.66 -79.96 23.01
C ALA A 885 25.59 -79.22 22.03
N GLY A 886 25.94 -77.95 22.31
CA GLY A 886 26.81 -77.15 21.42
C GLY A 886 26.30 -77.01 19.98
N SER A 887 24.98 -77.04 19.78
CA SER A 887 24.39 -77.23 18.44
C SER A 887 24.76 -76.12 17.44
N PRO A 888 24.97 -76.43 16.14
CA PRO A 888 25.22 -75.42 15.10
C PRO A 888 24.07 -74.43 14.92
N ALA A 889 22.85 -74.79 15.35
CA ALA A 889 21.70 -73.89 15.39
C ALA A 889 21.92 -72.67 16.32
N LEU A 890 22.66 -72.84 17.43
CA LEU A 890 23.01 -71.73 18.32
C LEU A 890 24.02 -70.75 17.68
N ILE A 891 24.90 -71.24 16.80
CA ILE A 891 25.87 -70.39 16.09
C ILE A 891 25.15 -69.56 15.03
N ALA A 892 24.19 -70.17 14.30
CA ALA A 892 23.34 -69.46 13.33
C ALA A 892 22.44 -68.40 14.00
N GLU A 893 21.81 -68.71 15.14
CA GLU A 893 20.97 -67.76 15.88
C GLU A 893 21.77 -66.61 16.52
N ARG A 894 22.99 -66.88 17.03
CA ARG A 894 23.88 -65.84 17.60
C ARG A 894 24.49 -64.96 16.50
N ALA A 895 24.77 -65.51 15.32
CA ALA A 895 25.20 -64.75 14.14
C ALA A 895 24.08 -63.85 13.57
N ALA A 896 22.83 -64.34 13.58
CA ALA A 896 21.66 -63.54 13.21
C ALA A 896 21.37 -62.41 14.21
N ALA A 897 21.66 -62.60 15.50
CA ALA A 897 21.49 -61.57 16.53
C ALA A 897 22.49 -60.40 16.41
N LYS A 898 23.73 -60.66 15.96
CA LYS A 898 24.76 -59.61 15.72
C LYS A 898 24.36 -58.59 14.64
N HIS A 899 23.42 -58.92 13.76
CA HIS A 899 22.96 -58.02 12.69
C HIS A 899 21.74 -57.16 13.09
N SER A 900 21.24 -57.29 14.32
CA SER A 900 20.02 -56.60 14.79
C SER A 900 20.24 -55.59 15.94
N GLY A 901 21.49 -55.33 16.34
CA GLY A 901 21.83 -54.31 17.34
C GLY A 901 23.04 -53.50 16.89
N GLY A 902 22.81 -52.30 16.35
CA GLY A 902 23.89 -51.40 15.96
C GLY A 902 24.68 -50.91 17.19
N PRO A 903 26.03 -50.85 17.14
CA PRO A 903 26.80 -50.26 18.22
C PRO A 903 27.02 -48.76 17.97
N LEU A 904 26.60 -47.95 18.94
CA LEU A 904 27.18 -46.64 19.22
C LEU A 904 28.63 -46.85 19.68
N ARG A 905 29.60 -46.39 18.87
CA ARG A 905 31.01 -46.31 19.30
C ARG A 905 31.36 -44.86 19.64
N LYS A 906 31.58 -44.60 20.93
CA LYS A 906 32.38 -43.47 21.43
C LYS A 906 33.85 -43.84 21.26
N GLU A 907 34.65 -42.96 20.69
CA GLU A 907 36.12 -43.05 20.77
C GLU A 907 36.76 -41.67 20.70
N ALA A 908 37.47 -41.30 21.77
CA ALA A 908 38.66 -40.45 21.84
C ALA A 908 39.33 -40.72 23.21
N PRO A 909 40.67 -40.58 23.39
CA PRO A 909 41.64 -39.90 22.52
C PRO A 909 43.02 -40.59 22.28
N ALA A 910 43.77 -39.97 21.36
CA ALA A 910 45.24 -39.91 21.15
C ALA A 910 45.96 -41.13 20.51
N ALA A 911 46.91 -41.00 19.57
CA ALA A 911 47.43 -39.96 18.65
C ALA A 911 48.42 -40.77 17.72
N ILE A 912 48.65 -40.54 16.42
CA ILE A 912 49.32 -39.44 15.70
C ILE A 912 49.27 -39.80 14.17
N ALA A 913 49.19 -38.77 13.32
CA ALA A 913 49.55 -38.69 11.89
C ALA A 913 48.68 -39.33 10.79
N ASP A 914 48.04 -38.40 10.06
CA ASP A 914 47.90 -38.28 8.60
C ASP A 914 47.09 -39.25 7.73
N ALA A 915 46.48 -38.59 6.72
CA ALA A 915 45.83 -39.11 5.51
C ALA A 915 44.40 -39.66 5.65
N ARG A 916 43.44 -38.73 5.51
CA ARG A 916 42.11 -39.03 4.95
C ARG A 916 42.26 -39.37 3.46
N GLY A 917 41.72 -40.51 3.06
CA GLY A 917 41.38 -40.80 1.66
C GLY A 917 40.10 -41.64 1.62
N PRO A 918 39.03 -41.21 0.93
CA PRO A 918 37.90 -42.07 0.64
C PRO A 918 38.25 -43.04 -0.51
N LYS A 919 37.76 -44.28 -0.36
CA LYS A 919 37.95 -45.40 -1.30
C LYS A 919 37.28 -45.11 -2.66
N ARG A 920 38.09 -45.14 -3.73
CA ARG A 920 37.65 -45.52 -5.08
C ARG A 920 37.58 -47.04 -5.18
N LEU A 921 36.54 -47.57 -5.81
CA LEU A 921 36.41 -48.97 -6.21
C LEU A 921 36.76 -49.09 -7.71
N PHE A 922 37.58 -50.11 -8.01
CA PHE A 922 37.93 -50.71 -9.31
C PHE A 922 38.87 -49.97 -10.28
N ALA A 923 40.10 -50.50 -10.41
CA ALA A 923 40.68 -50.89 -11.70
C ALA A 923 41.88 -51.84 -11.48
N SER A 924 41.84 -52.98 -12.19
CA SER A 924 42.88 -54.03 -12.24
C SER A 924 44.24 -53.53 -12.72
N GLY A 925 45.32 -54.12 -12.20
CA GLY A 925 46.70 -53.70 -12.48
C GLY A 925 47.49 -54.54 -13.49
N ARG A 926 48.68 -54.05 -13.88
CA ARG A 926 49.99 -54.74 -13.83
C ARG A 926 51.12 -53.87 -14.43
N LEU A 927 52.33 -54.16 -13.95
CA LEU A 927 53.63 -53.48 -14.10
C LEU A 927 54.33 -53.66 -15.47
N GLY A 928 55.27 -52.75 -15.82
CA GLY A 928 56.38 -53.05 -16.76
C GLY A 928 57.10 -51.86 -17.41
N ASN A 929 58.43 -51.79 -17.25
CA ASN A 929 59.41 -50.77 -17.66
C ASN A 929 59.60 -50.48 -19.17
N GLY A 930 59.83 -49.19 -19.51
CA GLY A 930 60.97 -48.57 -20.20
C GLY A 930 61.56 -49.10 -21.54
N SER A 931 61.49 -48.28 -22.60
CA SER A 931 62.62 -47.88 -23.51
C SER A 931 62.16 -46.94 -24.65
N SER A 932 63.01 -45.96 -24.99
CA SER A 932 62.88 -44.71 -25.79
C SER A 932 62.59 -44.83 -27.33
N PRO A 933 62.74 -43.76 -28.16
CA PRO A 933 61.90 -42.55 -28.46
C PRO A 933 61.63 -42.46 -30.01
N PRO A 934 61.37 -41.31 -30.69
CA PRO A 934 60.62 -40.09 -30.37
C PRO A 934 59.32 -39.98 -31.23
N LEU A 935 58.31 -39.23 -30.77
CA LEU A 935 57.30 -38.46 -31.55
C LEU A 935 56.15 -38.02 -30.62
N SER A 936 55.61 -36.85 -30.91
CA SER A 936 54.75 -35.98 -30.10
C SER A 936 53.32 -36.46 -29.81
N ASN A 937 52.80 -35.96 -28.67
CA ASN A 937 51.38 -35.69 -28.32
C ASN A 937 50.45 -36.88 -27.98
N GLY A 938 49.88 -36.83 -26.77
CA GLY A 938 48.61 -37.49 -26.41
C GLY A 938 48.50 -37.85 -24.92
N HIS A 939 47.47 -37.33 -24.25
CA HIS A 939 46.99 -37.56 -22.87
C HIS A 939 47.15 -36.39 -21.86
N SER A 940 46.95 -35.15 -22.30
CA SER A 940 46.35 -34.08 -21.47
C SER A 940 44.95 -33.81 -22.01
N GLY A 941 43.93 -33.77 -21.16
CA GLY A 941 42.55 -33.61 -21.61
C GLY A 941 41.53 -33.35 -20.51
N GLY A 942 41.77 -33.78 -19.27
CA GLY A 942 40.91 -33.44 -18.12
C GLY A 942 41.26 -32.07 -17.50
N GLY A 943 42.55 -31.83 -17.20
CA GLY A 943 43.01 -30.57 -16.61
C GLY A 943 42.92 -29.39 -17.57
N ASP A 944 43.22 -29.59 -18.86
CA ASP A 944 43.12 -28.55 -19.89
C ASP A 944 41.66 -28.10 -20.08
N LEU A 945 40.68 -29.01 -19.91
CA LEU A 945 39.25 -28.72 -20.04
C LEU A 945 38.70 -27.98 -18.81
N GLU A 946 39.13 -28.38 -17.61
CA GLU A 946 38.76 -27.71 -16.36
C GLU A 946 39.27 -26.27 -16.35
N GLU A 947 40.54 -26.05 -16.74
CA GLU A 947 41.16 -24.73 -16.82
C GLU A 947 40.54 -23.87 -17.94
N HIS A 948 40.12 -24.50 -19.05
CA HIS A 948 39.35 -23.85 -20.11
C HIS A 948 37.97 -23.38 -19.64
N PHE A 949 37.19 -24.24 -18.98
CA PHE A 949 35.88 -23.85 -18.46
C PHE A 949 35.99 -22.80 -17.35
N LEU A 950 36.96 -22.95 -16.45
CA LEU A 950 37.20 -22.01 -15.38
C LEU A 950 37.55 -20.62 -15.93
N SER A 951 38.49 -20.53 -16.87
CA SER A 951 38.86 -19.24 -17.49
C SER A 951 37.69 -18.59 -18.22
N ARG A 952 36.90 -19.36 -18.97
CA ARG A 952 35.76 -18.84 -19.73
C ARG A 952 34.61 -18.37 -18.85
N ILE A 953 34.35 -19.06 -17.73
CA ILE A 953 33.32 -18.66 -16.76
C ILE A 953 33.78 -17.42 -15.98
N MET A 954 35.05 -17.37 -15.54
CA MET A 954 35.59 -16.21 -14.82
C MET A 954 35.60 -14.94 -15.68
N GLU A 955 35.95 -15.06 -16.97
CA GLU A 955 35.86 -13.96 -17.95
C GLU A 955 34.42 -13.41 -18.05
N ARG A 956 33.42 -14.29 -18.07
CA ARG A 956 31.99 -13.90 -18.13
C ARG A 956 31.49 -13.26 -16.85
N LEU A 957 32.01 -13.69 -15.70
CA LEU A 957 31.71 -13.09 -14.40
C LEU A 957 32.41 -11.72 -14.20
N GLY A 958 33.27 -11.30 -15.14
CA GLY A 958 34.03 -10.05 -15.04
C GLY A 958 35.13 -10.10 -13.97
N LEU A 959 35.56 -11.31 -13.58
CA LEU A 959 36.57 -11.53 -12.55
C LEU A 959 37.84 -12.15 -13.16
N PRO A 960 39.03 -11.71 -12.75
CA PRO A 960 40.26 -12.28 -13.29
C PRO A 960 40.50 -13.69 -12.70
N LEU A 961 41.10 -14.58 -13.50
CA LEU A 961 41.35 -15.98 -13.11
C LEU A 961 42.13 -16.12 -11.79
N HIS A 962 43.10 -15.22 -11.56
CA HIS A 962 43.90 -15.22 -10.33
C HIS A 962 43.09 -14.93 -9.06
N ALA A 963 41.90 -14.34 -9.15
CA ALA A 963 41.00 -14.16 -8.00
C ALA A 963 40.46 -15.50 -7.49
N TYR A 964 40.19 -16.43 -8.42
CA TYR A 964 39.81 -17.80 -8.07
C TYR A 964 41.01 -18.60 -7.54
N ASP A 965 42.21 -18.39 -8.10
CA ASP A 965 43.42 -19.08 -7.66
C ASP A 965 43.77 -18.79 -6.19
N ARG A 966 43.49 -17.59 -5.69
CA ARG A 966 43.67 -17.23 -4.27
C ARG A 966 42.76 -18.02 -3.34
N LEU A 967 41.62 -18.48 -3.82
CA LEU A 967 40.63 -19.26 -3.08
C LEU A 967 40.67 -20.75 -3.47
N ARG A 968 41.70 -21.19 -4.19
CA ARG A 968 41.75 -22.55 -4.75
C ARG A 968 41.81 -23.62 -3.67
N THR A 969 42.51 -23.33 -2.57
CA THR A 969 42.65 -24.21 -1.40
C THR A 969 41.38 -24.23 -0.56
N GLU A 970 40.93 -25.42 -0.17
CA GLU A 970 39.65 -25.64 0.51
C GLU A 970 39.58 -24.97 1.90
N ASP A 971 40.69 -24.91 2.64
CA ASP A 971 40.78 -24.21 3.94
C ASP A 971 40.66 -22.68 3.79
N VAL A 972 41.15 -22.11 2.69
CA VAL A 972 41.03 -20.67 2.42
C VAL A 972 39.63 -20.34 1.93
N ALA A 973 39.08 -21.14 1.02
CA ALA A 973 37.73 -20.97 0.50
C ALA A 973 36.67 -21.01 1.62
N THR A 974 36.74 -21.99 2.52
CA THR A 974 35.77 -22.14 3.63
C THR A 974 35.81 -20.97 4.60
N ARG A 975 37.01 -20.48 4.98
CA ARG A 975 37.16 -19.31 5.85
C ARG A 975 36.74 -18.01 5.18
N ALA A 976 37.04 -17.85 3.89
CA ALA A 976 36.61 -16.69 3.11
C ALA A 976 35.08 -16.64 2.96
N VAL A 977 34.43 -17.79 2.73
CA VAL A 977 32.97 -17.92 2.69
C VAL A 977 32.35 -17.62 4.06
N ALA A 978 32.97 -18.08 5.15
CA ALA A 978 32.52 -17.74 6.51
C ALA A 978 32.58 -16.23 6.78
N ALA A 979 33.68 -15.56 6.41
CA ALA A 979 33.82 -14.11 6.50
C ALA A 979 32.75 -13.37 5.66
N ALA A 980 32.48 -13.83 4.45
CA ALA A 980 31.44 -13.25 3.58
C ALA A 980 30.03 -13.41 4.17
N HIS A 981 29.73 -14.55 4.76
CA HIS A 981 28.45 -14.77 5.44
C HIS A 981 28.29 -13.89 6.68
N LEU A 982 29.37 -13.64 7.42
CA LEU A 982 29.35 -12.72 8.55
C LEU A 982 29.08 -11.28 8.11
N LEU A 983 29.72 -10.81 7.04
CA LEU A 983 29.42 -9.49 6.47
C LEU A 983 27.96 -9.40 6.00
N LYS A 984 27.44 -10.44 5.34
CA LYS A 984 26.04 -10.48 4.89
C LYS A 984 25.05 -10.49 6.06
N ARG A 985 25.38 -11.18 7.15
CA ARG A 985 24.59 -11.19 8.40
C ARG A 985 24.55 -9.79 9.02
N GLN A 986 25.68 -9.09 9.02
CA GLN A 986 25.77 -7.73 9.53
C GLN A 986 25.09 -6.72 8.61
N ALA A 987 25.19 -6.88 7.29
CA ALA A 987 24.50 -6.03 6.33
C ALA A 987 22.99 -5.99 6.56
N ARG A 988 22.38 -7.03 7.15
CA ARG A 988 20.95 -7.04 7.52
C ARG A 988 20.55 -5.95 8.50
N THR A 989 21.47 -5.41 9.31
CA THR A 989 21.19 -4.25 10.18
C THR A 989 21.11 -2.94 9.37
N HIS A 990 21.68 -2.91 8.16
CA HIS A 990 21.66 -1.77 7.25
C HIS A 990 20.94 -2.15 5.94
N MET A 991 19.63 -1.92 5.88
CA MET A 991 18.74 -2.37 4.79
C MET A 991 19.26 -2.06 3.38
N ARG A 992 19.83 -0.85 3.15
CA ARG A 992 20.41 -0.44 1.85
C ARG A 992 21.64 -1.26 1.46
N LEU A 993 22.52 -1.56 2.41
CA LEU A 993 23.72 -2.38 2.20
C LEU A 993 23.32 -3.84 1.91
N HIS A 994 22.33 -4.36 2.65
CA HIS A 994 21.81 -5.72 2.43
C HIS A 994 21.22 -5.89 1.03
N GLU A 995 20.34 -4.96 0.63
CA GLU A 995 19.69 -4.98 -0.67
C GLU A 995 20.73 -4.97 -1.80
N ARG A 996 21.74 -4.09 -1.69
CA ARG A 996 22.78 -3.99 -2.71
C ARG A 996 23.68 -5.22 -2.80
N LEU A 997 24.16 -5.75 -1.67
CA LEU A 997 24.95 -6.99 -1.65
C LEU A 997 24.15 -8.18 -2.20
N SER A 998 22.85 -8.26 -1.87
CA SER A 998 21.98 -9.32 -2.37
C SER A 998 21.72 -9.20 -3.88
N ALA A 999 21.60 -7.98 -4.41
CA ALA A 999 21.43 -7.72 -5.84
C ALA A 999 22.67 -8.18 -6.63
N ILE A 1000 23.87 -7.76 -6.19
CA ILE A 1000 25.14 -8.13 -6.83
C ILE A 1000 25.37 -9.65 -6.80
N GLU A 1001 25.09 -10.30 -5.66
CA GLU A 1001 25.19 -11.76 -5.56
C GLU A 1001 24.22 -12.47 -6.51
N SER A 1002 22.99 -11.96 -6.64
CA SER A 1002 22.00 -12.51 -7.57
C SER A 1002 22.40 -12.31 -9.03
N ASP A 1003 23.07 -11.21 -9.37
CA ASP A 1003 23.59 -10.94 -10.71
C ASP A 1003 24.72 -11.90 -11.08
N LEU A 1004 25.68 -12.13 -10.17
CA LEU A 1004 26.77 -13.08 -10.39
C LEU A 1004 26.25 -14.52 -10.56
N ARG A 1005 25.25 -14.94 -9.77
CA ARG A 1005 24.62 -16.27 -9.93
C ARG A 1005 23.86 -16.38 -11.26
N ARG A 1006 23.21 -15.30 -11.71
CA ARG A 1006 22.55 -15.27 -13.03
C ARG A 1006 23.57 -15.39 -14.15
N GLU A 1007 24.67 -14.64 -14.10
CA GLU A 1007 25.73 -14.74 -15.12
C GLU A 1007 26.42 -16.11 -15.12
N LEU A 1008 26.65 -16.73 -13.95
CA LEU A 1008 27.14 -18.10 -13.86
C LEU A 1008 26.19 -19.10 -14.53
N SER A 1009 24.88 -18.97 -14.30
CA SER A 1009 23.87 -19.84 -14.93
C SER A 1009 23.82 -19.66 -16.45
N ARG A 1010 23.96 -18.42 -16.94
CA ARG A 1010 24.03 -18.12 -18.38
C ARG A 1010 25.29 -18.72 -18.99
N ALA A 1011 26.45 -18.54 -18.36
CA ALA A 1011 27.71 -19.14 -18.79
C ALA A 1011 27.62 -20.67 -18.83
N HIS A 1012 27.01 -21.30 -17.82
CA HIS A 1012 26.76 -22.73 -17.81
C HIS A 1012 25.89 -23.18 -18.99
N THR A 1013 24.76 -22.51 -19.26
CA THR A 1013 23.89 -22.88 -20.39
C THR A 1013 24.57 -22.69 -21.76
N LEU A 1014 25.37 -21.63 -21.92
CA LEU A 1014 26.09 -21.38 -23.17
C LEU A 1014 27.16 -22.45 -23.43
N LEU A 1015 27.95 -22.80 -22.40
CA LEU A 1015 28.97 -23.83 -22.50
C LEU A 1015 28.36 -25.24 -22.60
N ALA A 1016 27.24 -25.52 -21.92
CA ALA A 1016 26.55 -26.81 -22.03
C ALA A 1016 26.00 -27.04 -23.45
N ASN A 1017 25.51 -26.01 -24.12
CA ASN A 1017 25.05 -26.08 -25.51
C ASN A 1017 26.20 -26.25 -26.50
N GLU A 1018 27.39 -25.68 -26.21
CA GLU A 1018 28.57 -25.79 -27.07
C GLU A 1018 29.18 -27.20 -27.05
N TYR A 1019 29.00 -27.95 -25.96
CA TYR A 1019 29.54 -29.30 -25.75
C TYR A 1019 28.45 -30.40 -25.73
N GLU A 1020 27.29 -30.14 -26.33
CA GLU A 1020 26.18 -31.09 -26.41
C GLU A 1020 26.61 -32.39 -27.11
N GLY A 1021 26.50 -33.53 -26.40
CA GLY A 1021 26.92 -34.86 -26.88
C GLY A 1021 28.24 -35.40 -26.32
N GLN A 1022 29.00 -34.61 -25.54
CA GLN A 1022 30.21 -35.05 -24.84
C GLN A 1022 29.97 -35.16 -23.32
N GLY A 1023 29.57 -36.34 -22.85
CA GLY A 1023 29.17 -36.55 -21.44
C GLY A 1023 30.24 -36.18 -20.41
N THR A 1024 31.51 -36.47 -20.68
CA THR A 1024 32.64 -36.16 -19.78
C THR A 1024 32.93 -34.65 -19.67
N ALA A 1025 32.69 -33.89 -20.73
CA ALA A 1025 32.84 -32.42 -20.73
C ALA A 1025 31.71 -31.76 -19.93
N LEU A 1026 30.48 -32.29 -20.04
CA LEU A 1026 29.33 -31.80 -19.29
C LEU A 1026 29.43 -32.09 -17.78
N GLU A 1027 29.96 -33.24 -17.40
CA GLU A 1027 30.27 -33.57 -16.00
C GLU A 1027 31.34 -32.62 -15.43
N CYS A 1028 32.43 -32.40 -16.15
CA CYS A 1028 33.48 -31.45 -15.75
C CYS A 1028 32.95 -30.01 -15.63
N LEU A 1029 32.12 -29.56 -16.59
CA LEU A 1029 31.48 -28.25 -16.54
C LEU A 1029 30.56 -28.11 -15.31
N ALA A 1030 29.81 -29.15 -14.96
CA ALA A 1030 28.95 -29.15 -13.78
C ALA A 1030 29.74 -29.06 -12.47
N GLU A 1031 30.88 -29.76 -12.38
CA GLU A 1031 31.79 -29.69 -11.23
C GLU A 1031 32.41 -28.29 -11.07
N VAL A 1032 32.91 -27.69 -12.15
CA VAL A 1032 33.47 -26.32 -12.15
C VAL A 1032 32.42 -25.29 -11.75
N VAL A 1033 31.19 -25.39 -12.27
CA VAL A 1033 30.08 -24.48 -11.94
C VAL A 1033 29.68 -24.61 -10.47
N ALA A 1034 29.62 -25.83 -9.93
CA ALA A 1034 29.34 -26.07 -8.51
C ALA A 1034 30.41 -25.44 -7.61
N ALA A 1035 31.69 -25.63 -7.95
CA ALA A 1035 32.82 -25.07 -7.21
C ALA A 1035 32.86 -23.53 -7.22
N ILE A 1036 32.54 -22.90 -8.36
CA ILE A 1036 32.45 -21.43 -8.45
C ILE A 1036 31.24 -20.93 -7.65
N ASN A 1037 30.07 -21.57 -7.77
CA ASN A 1037 28.85 -21.15 -7.08
C ASN A 1037 29.00 -21.15 -5.55
N GLU A 1038 29.71 -22.13 -4.99
CA GLU A 1038 30.02 -22.19 -3.55
C GLU A 1038 30.93 -21.03 -3.11
N ARG A 1039 31.82 -20.57 -4.00
CA ARG A 1039 32.83 -19.54 -3.71
C ARG A 1039 32.39 -18.11 -4.05
N ILE A 1040 31.24 -17.90 -4.71
CA ILE A 1040 30.71 -16.56 -5.04
C ILE A 1040 30.72 -15.60 -3.83
N PRO A 1041 30.27 -15.99 -2.62
CA PRO A 1041 30.30 -15.09 -1.47
C PRO A 1041 31.70 -14.57 -1.14
N ALA A 1042 32.71 -15.45 -1.24
CA ALA A 1042 34.11 -15.10 -1.01
C ALA A 1042 34.70 -14.26 -2.15
N LEU A 1043 34.35 -14.56 -3.40
CA LEU A 1043 34.79 -13.81 -4.57
C LEU A 1043 34.34 -12.34 -4.53
N MET A 1044 33.17 -12.04 -3.96
CA MET A 1044 32.69 -10.65 -3.78
C MET A 1044 33.48 -9.85 -2.73
N LEU A 1045 34.18 -10.52 -1.81
CA LEU A 1045 35.03 -9.82 -0.82
C LEU A 1045 36.40 -9.47 -1.38
N LEU A 1046 36.83 -10.10 -2.47
CA LEU A 1046 38.13 -9.84 -3.04
C LEU A 1046 38.17 -8.46 -3.72
N PRO A 1047 39.31 -7.74 -3.63
CA PRO A 1047 39.44 -6.39 -4.19
C PRO A 1047 39.25 -6.36 -5.72
N GLU A 1048 39.51 -7.48 -6.40
CA GLU A 1048 39.32 -7.65 -7.84
C GLU A 1048 37.85 -7.60 -8.28
N SER A 1049 36.90 -7.85 -7.36
CA SER A 1049 35.47 -7.78 -7.67
C SER A 1049 34.93 -6.35 -7.75
N GLY A 1050 35.66 -5.37 -7.22
CA GLY A 1050 35.24 -3.96 -7.18
C GLY A 1050 34.04 -3.66 -6.28
N VAL A 1051 33.39 -4.68 -5.68
CA VAL A 1051 32.13 -4.54 -4.93
C VAL A 1051 32.30 -3.65 -3.70
N LEU A 1052 33.36 -3.87 -2.93
CA LEU A 1052 33.68 -3.02 -1.76
C LEU A 1052 34.00 -1.58 -2.16
N ALA A 1053 34.59 -1.35 -3.35
CA ALA A 1053 34.89 -0.01 -3.85
C ALA A 1053 33.63 0.73 -4.32
N ASP A 1054 32.72 0.08 -5.07
CA ASP A 1054 31.41 0.63 -5.49
C ASP A 1054 30.57 1.02 -4.27
N LEU A 1055 30.61 0.21 -3.20
CA LEU A 1055 29.89 0.52 -1.97
C LEU A 1055 30.46 1.74 -1.23
N ILE A 1056 31.78 1.92 -1.21
CA ILE A 1056 32.42 3.09 -0.59
C ILE A 1056 32.14 4.35 -1.41
N GLU A 1057 32.28 4.29 -2.73
CA GLU A 1057 32.06 5.42 -3.65
C GLU A 1057 30.64 5.96 -3.55
N ARG A 1058 29.62 5.09 -3.49
CA ARG A 1058 28.22 5.52 -3.34
C ARG A 1058 27.90 6.10 -1.97
N LEU A 1059 28.55 5.59 -0.91
CA LEU A 1059 28.44 6.20 0.43
C LEU A 1059 29.11 7.58 0.46
N ASP A 1060 30.13 7.81 -0.37
CA ASP A 1060 30.74 9.13 -0.57
C ASP A 1060 29.88 10.05 -1.44
N GLU A 1061 29.23 9.57 -2.50
CA GLU A 1061 28.27 10.36 -3.30
C GLU A 1061 27.06 10.79 -2.45
N ALA A 1062 26.51 9.87 -1.64
CA ALA A 1062 25.43 10.17 -0.70
C ALA A 1062 25.84 11.18 0.39
N SER A 1063 27.15 11.33 0.65
CA SER A 1063 27.68 12.35 1.56
C SER A 1063 27.69 13.76 0.98
N GLY A 1064 27.67 13.88 -0.36
CA GLY A 1064 27.73 15.15 -1.08
C GLY A 1064 26.36 15.79 -1.38
N GLU A 1065 25.25 15.04 -1.27
CA GLU A 1065 23.89 15.58 -1.45
C GLU A 1065 23.39 16.30 -0.18
N VAL A 1066 22.52 17.31 -0.37
CA VAL A 1066 22.01 18.27 0.63
C VAL A 1066 21.32 17.63 1.86
N GLY A 1067 21.19 16.31 1.91
CA GLY A 1067 20.61 15.54 3.03
C GLY A 1067 21.60 15.05 4.10
N GLY A 1068 22.92 15.02 3.84
CA GLY A 1068 23.94 14.46 4.74
C GLY A 1068 23.78 12.96 5.04
N LEU A 1069 24.84 12.31 5.52
CA LEU A 1069 24.77 10.91 5.97
C LEU A 1069 23.89 10.77 7.22
N ARG A 1070 23.18 9.65 7.34
CA ARG A 1070 22.42 9.33 8.56
C ARG A 1070 23.38 8.98 9.72
N PRO A 1071 22.95 9.13 10.99
CA PRO A 1071 23.76 8.74 12.14
C PRO A 1071 24.19 7.26 12.02
N GLY A 1072 25.50 7.01 12.01
CA GLY A 1072 26.10 5.67 11.86
C GLY A 1072 26.60 5.30 10.47
N GLU A 1073 26.17 5.99 9.40
CA GLU A 1073 26.64 5.72 8.03
C GLU A 1073 28.09 6.21 7.78
N ASP A 1074 28.51 7.30 8.44
CA ASP A 1074 29.91 7.76 8.44
C ASP A 1074 30.87 6.72 9.03
N MET A 1075 30.47 6.12 10.16
CA MET A 1075 31.26 5.11 10.84
C MET A 1075 31.31 3.80 10.04
N LEU A 1076 30.22 3.44 9.36
CA LEU A 1076 30.16 2.30 8.45
C LEU A 1076 31.10 2.52 7.25
N ARG A 1077 31.08 3.70 6.63
CA ARG A 1077 31.96 4.06 5.52
C ARG A 1077 33.43 3.94 5.92
N ASP A 1078 33.83 4.52 7.04
CA ASP A 1078 35.22 4.50 7.50
C ASP A 1078 35.71 3.08 7.81
N ARG A 1079 34.82 2.21 8.32
CA ARG A 1079 35.14 0.81 8.60
C ARG A 1079 35.19 -0.03 7.32
N LEU A 1080 34.33 0.22 6.33
CA LEU A 1080 34.40 -0.42 5.02
C LEU A 1080 35.69 -0.04 4.28
N ARG A 1081 36.15 1.21 4.40
CA ARG A 1081 37.46 1.65 3.89
C ARG A 1081 38.61 0.88 4.55
N ARG A 1082 38.61 0.76 5.89
CA ARG A 1082 39.62 -0.05 6.60
C ARG A 1082 39.61 -1.51 6.18
N LEU A 1083 38.42 -2.11 6.01
CA LEU A 1083 38.28 -3.49 5.53
C LEU A 1083 38.85 -3.63 4.11
N ALA A 1084 38.58 -2.67 3.21
CA ALA A 1084 39.13 -2.67 1.86
C ALA A 1084 40.66 -2.48 1.84
N ASP A 1085 41.21 -1.66 2.73
CA ASP A 1085 42.65 -1.46 2.87
C ASP A 1085 43.36 -2.69 3.48
N ASP A 1086 42.73 -3.36 4.45
CA ASP A 1086 43.19 -4.63 5.02
C ASP A 1086 43.23 -5.72 3.94
N LEU A 1087 42.17 -5.82 3.12
CA LEU A 1087 42.09 -6.79 2.02
C LEU A 1087 43.09 -6.53 0.88
N ARG A 1088 43.49 -5.26 0.67
CA ARG A 1088 44.51 -4.88 -0.32
C ARG A 1088 45.94 -5.05 0.19
N SER A 1089 46.17 -4.90 1.49
CA SER A 1089 47.51 -4.96 2.10
C SER A 1089 47.91 -6.36 2.55
N MET A 1090 46.95 -7.26 2.80
CA MET A 1090 47.21 -8.62 3.29
C MET A 1090 47.17 -9.66 2.18
N ASN A 1091 48.01 -10.71 2.29
CA ASN A 1091 48.03 -11.81 1.33
C ASN A 1091 46.83 -12.75 1.55
N THR A 1092 45.76 -12.52 0.80
CA THR A 1092 44.48 -13.26 0.88
C THR A 1092 44.56 -14.74 0.44
N SER A 1093 45.72 -15.21 -0.01
CA SER A 1093 45.97 -16.64 -0.29
C SER A 1093 46.30 -17.46 0.97
N GLU A 1094 46.49 -16.82 2.12
CA GLU A 1094 46.82 -17.49 3.39
C GLU A 1094 45.59 -17.58 4.33
N GLY A 1095 45.28 -18.79 4.82
CA GLY A 1095 44.08 -19.01 5.65
C GLY A 1095 44.09 -18.31 7.02
N SER A 1096 45.26 -17.89 7.52
CA SER A 1096 45.42 -17.14 8.78
C SER A 1096 44.95 -15.67 8.66
N VAL A 1097 44.99 -15.12 7.44
CA VAL A 1097 44.56 -13.75 7.12
C VAL A 1097 43.03 -13.64 7.18
N TRP A 1098 42.30 -14.66 6.69
CA TRP A 1098 40.85 -14.68 6.71
C TRP A 1098 40.25 -14.71 8.13
N SER A 1099 40.94 -15.29 9.11
CA SER A 1099 40.54 -15.21 10.52
C SER A 1099 40.65 -13.78 11.08
N ARG A 1100 41.66 -13.01 10.67
CA ARG A 1100 41.78 -11.58 11.05
C ARG A 1100 40.71 -10.73 10.37
N ILE A 1101 40.39 -11.03 9.12
CA ILE A 1101 39.29 -10.39 8.38
C ILE A 1101 37.95 -10.69 9.04
N GLU A 1102 37.75 -11.94 9.48
CA GLU A 1102 36.57 -12.37 10.24
C GLU A 1102 36.40 -11.57 11.54
N ASP A 1103 37.49 -11.39 12.30
CA ASP A 1103 37.51 -10.57 13.51
C ASP A 1103 37.25 -9.08 13.22
N SER A 1104 37.83 -8.52 12.16
CA SER A 1104 37.57 -7.14 11.72
C SER A 1104 36.12 -6.94 11.31
N ILE A 1105 35.51 -7.92 10.63
CA ILE A 1105 34.09 -7.92 10.28
C ILE A 1105 33.26 -8.04 11.57
N ALA A 1106 33.55 -8.96 12.48
CA ALA A 1106 32.80 -9.13 13.74
C ALA A 1106 32.73 -7.84 14.58
N ARG A 1107 33.81 -7.05 14.61
CA ARG A 1107 33.91 -5.75 15.30
C ARG A 1107 33.07 -4.64 14.66
N LEU A 1108 32.47 -4.84 13.49
CA LEU A 1108 31.47 -3.93 12.93
C LEU A 1108 30.24 -3.80 13.87
N SER A 1109 29.97 -4.78 14.75
CA SER A 1109 28.73 -4.86 15.56
C SER A 1109 28.75 -4.22 16.97
N ASP A 1110 29.92 -4.01 17.59
CA ASP A 1110 30.00 -3.73 19.05
C ASP A 1110 29.53 -2.33 19.51
N ALA A 1111 29.22 -1.40 18.60
CA ALA A 1111 28.93 -0.01 18.96
C ALA A 1111 27.43 0.33 19.08
N ASP A 1112 26.53 -0.45 18.47
CA ASP A 1112 25.07 -0.19 18.60
C ASP A 1112 24.57 -0.44 20.04
N ARG A 1113 25.40 -1.12 20.85
CA ARG A 1113 25.14 -1.41 22.26
C ARG A 1113 25.67 -0.34 23.22
N SER A 1114 26.59 0.53 22.79
CA SER A 1114 27.15 1.59 23.66
C SER A 1114 26.35 2.88 23.65
N ASP A 1115 25.66 3.20 22.55
CA ASP A 1115 24.90 4.46 22.42
C ASP A 1115 23.49 4.39 23.04
N THR A 1116 22.96 3.19 23.30
CA THR A 1116 21.69 3.06 24.04
C THR A 1116 21.85 3.32 25.55
N ILE A 1117 23.08 3.27 26.09
CA ILE A 1117 23.33 3.41 27.53
C ILE A 1117 23.72 4.85 27.92
N THR A 1118 24.23 5.67 26.99
CA THR A 1118 24.70 7.03 27.27
C THR A 1118 23.68 8.14 26.93
N GLY A 1119 22.60 7.84 26.21
CA GLY A 1119 21.60 8.82 25.77
C GLY A 1119 20.55 9.29 26.79
N THR A 1120 20.56 8.79 28.04
CA THR A 1120 19.55 9.15 29.07
C THR A 1120 20.05 10.10 30.17
N LEU A 1121 21.27 10.61 30.08
CA LEU A 1121 21.81 11.55 31.07
C LEU A 1121 22.59 12.68 30.40
N ASN A 1122 21.89 13.71 29.91
CA ASN A 1122 22.28 15.12 30.07
C ASN A 1122 21.26 16.05 29.41
N GLY A 1123 20.35 16.57 30.23
CA GLY A 1123 19.57 17.74 29.89
C GLY A 1123 20.34 19.01 30.24
N LYS A 1124 20.49 19.91 29.27
CA LYS A 1124 20.48 21.36 29.49
C LYS A 1124 20.21 22.10 28.16
N PRO A 1125 19.30 23.09 28.14
CA PRO A 1125 19.00 23.87 26.95
C PRO A 1125 19.92 25.09 26.86
N SER A 1126 20.38 25.44 25.66
CA SER A 1126 20.87 26.79 25.38
C SER A 1126 20.25 27.32 24.10
N MET A 1127 19.57 28.45 24.26
CA MET A 1127 19.14 29.38 23.23
C MET A 1127 20.23 29.62 22.17
N HIS A 1128 19.85 29.52 20.90
CA HIS A 1128 19.94 30.60 19.91
C HIS A 1128 19.05 30.32 18.71
#